data_AF-G3IQH7-F1
#
_entry.id   AF-G3IQH7-F1
#
_cell.length_a   1.000
_cell.length_b   1.000
_cell.length_c   1.000
_cell.angle_alpha   90.00
_cell.angle_beta   90.00
_cell.angle_gamma   90.00
#
_symmetry.space_group_name_H-M   'P 1'
#
loop_
_entity.id
_entity.type
_entity.pdbx_description
1 polymer ?
#
loop_
_entity_poly.entity_id
_entity_poly.type
_entity_poly.pdbx_seq_one_letter_code
_entity_poly.pdbx_strand_id
1 'polypeptide(L)'
;MDRVLYTYLFKGLTGWNSDWASQGGFNAIYGSGNDEDIQGVISIDIHSQIGANAIYGGGGNDTLTGTVYDDKLYGGDDNDFLYGLNGNDILQGGAGTDTYIYNQGDGFDTIVDSDGQGNIVYNDVTLSGGSQYGDARVHRDADKRLYVDVGQGLVIDGNILIKDYQSGNLNLTMTGAIAETNPQTTLDIAGDLASLNTGADALGNIITDPSQAEANREDTLYDSPGNDRILSGNDIVTALRGGNDLIEAGAGQDKFNGGAGNDVIIGCADNDILAGGANDDRLYADAPISVADAIAAGNSQTGSGQKGEWLAGESGDDTLIGGVGNDVITGGGGNDLLIGGAGDDDISGDANYVASDLNWTITTTNGVRQYSPVVGDMAPADAGADVIYAGAGNDYVWAGQGNDVLFGEDGNDIIMGGAGNDIIGGQQGDDVLIGGTGKDTYLFNRGDGRDTVIDTEKDSNLLFGEGISAGDITLRLGSLELDLGNGDQVHIDGFDPNDVFNSSSVSTFRFADGTELSINQLLARGFDLDGTSGDDTITGTNTTDRIRGFDGNDTLSGGAGNDSLDGGAGADILMGGAGDDTYLAVTGEDTLTDTQGHNTIQLAQANGVGAGGLKATHYGNQSQYLRVDIALDNGETLKIQDAFYGTDATLLFANGHQLDLETLVGASLTTALNLQLDNSGGKLYGGAGNDRLYGGSGGDRLSGAWGDDTLSGGAGNDTLIGGADRDLLLGGAGNDIYELSATSGADLITDTEGDNIIRFAADISAANLTVSTLTMAGQPALRMKVNGVEDATITSGVDHYSFEFADGSRMTSAEFLLNFRAEPQTVYGNDTGDTLYGGQAADTLYGQGGNDSLWGGAGDDLLDDGLGSDDYHYRPGDGQDVIQETDMPGSGQSSQDRVIFGAGIALSDVTFKHQANGDLSVTVSGLADTITVTGWYTDPAKRVAAFEFADGLQITADTLAALDVTPLQGSAGNDPLSGTDYRDIILAGAGDDLLIGNGGNDDLHGETGTDTYRLSRGGGADQVFEVEGETSMIEVSAYNLSRLTGTRVGEDLLLGVTDADDSLTLKNFYTLNHDWQVKDQTGVPRELTALLAENAVYRANRSEINRVQESFIAGIQDTVIQAYQAQGMVLQADGSWWTPLQVTLSHRTDNYVRSPGYNGNVPADSNYYSLSATGLTIGQFSVSTYSSDAAEINYSAIGSPSFAIDELRTSVSIFALCQA
;
A
#
# COMPACT_ATOMS: atom_id res chain seq x y z
N MET A 1 27.53 1.13 -17.89
CA MET A 1 28.52 0.46 -17.00
C MET A 1 28.89 1.46 -15.91
N ASP A 2 29.52 1.02 -14.82
CA ASP A 2 29.88 1.86 -13.65
C ASP A 2 28.70 2.54 -12.92
N ARG A 3 28.13 1.81 -11.95
CA ARG A 3 27.37 2.39 -10.83
C ARG A 3 28.34 3.04 -9.84
N VAL A 4 27.95 4.14 -9.21
CA VAL A 4 28.56 4.63 -7.96
C VAL A 4 27.53 4.56 -6.84
N LEU A 5 27.95 4.09 -5.67
CA LEU A 5 27.12 3.89 -4.50
C LEU A 5 27.08 5.16 -3.65
N TYR A 6 25.90 5.58 -3.21
CA TYR A 6 25.72 6.25 -1.92
C TYR A 6 24.57 5.60 -1.16
N THR A 7 24.79 5.34 0.12
CA THR A 7 23.83 4.68 1.03
C THR A 7 24.26 4.98 2.46
N TYR A 8 23.45 5.68 3.25
CA TYR A 8 23.71 5.86 4.68
C TYR A 8 22.42 6.03 5.50
N LEU A 9 22.28 5.19 6.53
CA LEU A 9 21.51 5.42 7.77
C LEU A 9 20.01 5.77 7.67
N PHE A 10 19.18 4.76 7.40
CA PHE A 10 17.93 4.61 8.18
C PHE A 10 18.16 3.61 9.32
N LYS A 11 17.99 4.07 10.57
CA LYS A 11 17.93 3.18 11.76
C LYS A 11 17.24 3.86 12.93
N GLY A 12 15.91 3.75 13.00
CA GLY A 12 15.16 4.23 14.16
C GLY A 12 13.69 4.51 13.91
N LEU A 13 12.89 3.47 13.71
CA LEU A 13 11.48 3.42 14.13
C LEU A 13 10.99 1.97 14.09
N THR A 14 10.55 1.45 15.24
CA THR A 14 9.98 0.11 15.39
C THR A 14 8.52 0.27 15.77
N GLY A 15 7.60 -0.13 14.88
CA GLY A 15 6.17 0.11 15.06
C GLY A 15 5.30 -0.47 13.94
N TRP A 16 5.56 -1.72 13.53
CA TRP A 16 4.64 -2.44 12.67
C TRP A 16 3.40 -2.83 13.50
N ASN A 17 2.23 -2.28 13.15
CA ASN A 17 0.93 -2.77 13.60
C ASN A 17 0.22 -3.38 12.39
N SER A 18 -0.04 -4.68 12.41
CA SER A 18 -0.25 -5.50 11.20
C SER A 18 -1.72 -5.64 10.75
N ASP A 19 -2.55 -4.62 10.97
CA ASP A 19 -4.02 -4.73 10.84
C ASP A 19 -4.64 -4.02 9.62
N TRP A 20 -3.84 -3.36 8.76
CA TRP A 20 -4.33 -2.68 7.55
C TRP A 20 -3.67 -3.22 6.28
N ALA A 21 -4.18 -4.35 5.80
CA ALA A 21 -3.75 -5.01 4.56
C ALA A 21 -4.93 -5.58 3.75
N SER A 22 -6.04 -4.83 3.66
CA SER A 22 -7.23 -5.23 2.89
C SER A 22 -8.08 -4.07 2.31
N GLN A 23 -7.80 -2.80 2.63
CA GLN A 23 -8.48 -1.64 2.04
C GLN A 23 -7.54 -0.44 1.91
N GLY A 24 -7.49 0.17 0.72
CA GLY A 24 -6.83 1.46 0.46
C GLY A 24 -5.31 1.43 0.30
N GLY A 25 -4.79 2.15 -0.70
CA GLY A 25 -3.36 2.49 -0.80
C GLY A 25 -2.99 3.67 0.12
N PHE A 26 -1.69 3.81 0.42
CA PHE A 26 -1.17 4.96 1.16
C PHE A 26 -1.02 6.19 0.23
N ASN A 27 -2.14 6.81 -0.16
CA ASN A 27 -2.18 7.91 -1.13
C ASN A 27 -1.40 9.19 -0.75
N ALA A 28 -0.80 9.30 0.45
CA ALA A 28 -0.07 10.50 0.87
C ALA A 28 1.06 10.20 1.89
N ILE A 29 2.20 10.89 1.72
CA ILE A 29 3.32 10.93 2.66
C ILE A 29 3.43 12.35 3.25
N TYR A 30 3.62 12.47 4.56
CA TYR A 30 3.70 13.76 5.27
C TYR A 30 5.01 13.88 6.06
N GLY A 31 5.67 15.03 5.96
CA GLY A 31 6.71 15.47 6.88
C GLY A 31 6.18 15.66 8.30
N SER A 32 7.00 15.33 9.29
CA SER A 32 6.60 15.29 10.71
C SER A 32 6.74 16.67 11.40
N GLY A 33 5.79 17.58 11.19
CA GLY A 33 5.86 19.00 11.61
C GLY A 33 4.86 19.49 12.68
N ASN A 34 4.31 18.62 13.54
CA ASN A 34 3.19 18.96 14.45
C ASN A 34 3.54 19.12 15.95
N ASP A 35 4.78 19.47 16.30
CA ASP A 35 5.21 19.73 17.70
C ASP A 35 5.62 21.21 17.88
N GLU A 36 4.80 22.03 18.57
CA GLU A 36 5.00 23.49 18.74
C GLU A 36 6.27 23.90 19.52
N ASP A 37 7.05 22.95 20.06
CA ASP A 37 8.12 23.20 21.04
C ASP A 37 9.57 23.15 20.45
N ILE A 38 9.74 22.97 19.13
CA ILE A 38 11.07 22.95 18.47
C ILE A 38 11.21 24.09 17.43
N GLN A 39 11.63 25.26 17.90
CA GLN A 39 12.14 26.33 17.04
C GLN A 39 13.54 25.97 16.48
N GLY A 40 13.58 25.28 15.34
CA GLY A 40 14.75 25.32 14.45
C GLY A 40 15.05 24.08 13.61
N VAL A 41 14.86 24.22 12.29
CA VAL A 41 15.60 23.55 11.20
C VAL A 41 15.69 22.02 11.32
N ILE A 42 14.64 21.35 10.85
CA ILE A 42 14.74 20.01 10.26
C ILE A 42 14.40 20.20 8.79
N SER A 43 15.33 19.82 7.92
CA SER A 43 15.11 19.67 6.48
C SER A 43 14.82 18.18 6.25
N ILE A 44 13.72 17.87 5.59
CA ILE A 44 13.24 16.52 5.35
C ILE A 44 13.43 16.17 3.86
N ASP A 45 14.14 15.09 3.63
CA ASP A 45 14.33 14.46 2.32
C ASP A 45 13.28 13.35 2.17
N ILE A 46 12.25 13.59 1.35
CA ILE A 46 11.12 12.68 1.15
C ILE A 46 11.14 12.13 -0.27
N HIS A 47 11.41 10.82 -0.36
CA HIS A 47 11.29 10.01 -1.58
C HIS A 47 10.07 9.09 -1.46
N SER A 48 9.20 9.07 -2.46
CA SER A 48 8.01 8.19 -2.47
C SER A 48 8.35 6.72 -2.81
N GLN A 49 7.37 5.83 -2.60
CA GLN A 49 7.40 4.43 -3.03
C GLN A 49 6.08 4.09 -3.74
N ILE A 50 6.11 3.06 -4.59
CA ILE A 50 5.02 2.68 -5.51
C ILE A 50 3.64 2.73 -4.84
N GLY A 51 2.80 3.69 -5.26
CA GLY A 51 1.40 3.84 -4.82
C GLY A 51 1.10 5.01 -3.87
N ALA A 52 2.03 5.95 -3.67
CA ALA A 52 1.80 7.17 -2.87
C ALA A 52 1.94 8.44 -3.72
N ASN A 53 0.85 8.82 -4.41
CA ASN A 53 0.76 9.92 -5.39
C ASN A 53 0.71 11.35 -4.78
N ALA A 54 1.05 11.54 -3.50
CA ALA A 54 1.09 12.86 -2.89
C ALA A 54 2.15 12.93 -1.77
N ILE A 55 2.90 14.03 -1.75
CA ILE A 55 4.02 14.26 -0.84
C ILE A 55 3.88 15.67 -0.24
N TYR A 56 3.90 15.78 1.08
CA TYR A 56 3.83 17.04 1.80
C TYR A 56 5.10 17.21 2.66
N GLY A 57 5.88 18.27 2.42
CA GLY A 57 7.02 18.65 3.26
C GLY A 57 6.54 19.24 4.59
N GLY A 58 6.11 20.49 4.53
CA GLY A 58 5.24 21.14 5.51
C GLY A 58 5.75 22.49 6.00
N GLY A 59 7.01 22.57 6.43
CA GLY A 59 7.55 23.80 7.00
C GLY A 59 9.02 23.71 7.40
N GLY A 60 9.85 24.53 6.77
CA GLY A 60 11.30 24.41 6.74
C GLY A 60 11.77 23.81 5.41
N ASN A 61 12.99 24.19 4.98
CA ASN A 61 13.55 23.86 3.67
C ASN A 61 13.60 22.34 3.40
N ASP A 62 12.65 21.81 2.65
CA ASP A 62 12.49 20.39 2.36
C ASP A 62 12.99 20.02 0.95
N THR A 63 13.06 18.72 0.68
CA THR A 63 13.38 18.18 -0.65
C THR A 63 12.45 17.02 -0.95
N LEU A 64 11.57 17.22 -1.92
CA LEU A 64 10.49 16.30 -2.29
C LEU A 64 10.80 15.70 -3.66
N THR A 65 10.81 14.37 -3.73
CA THR A 65 11.04 13.62 -4.98
C THR A 65 9.91 12.61 -5.19
N GLY A 66 9.25 12.71 -6.36
CA GLY A 66 8.15 11.83 -6.79
C GLY A 66 8.59 10.42 -7.17
N THR A 67 7.89 9.81 -8.13
CA THR A 67 8.07 8.41 -8.52
C THR A 67 8.41 8.24 -10.02
N VAL A 68 7.55 7.55 -10.78
CA VAL A 68 7.57 7.43 -12.25
C VAL A 68 6.12 7.41 -12.78
N TYR A 69 5.25 8.11 -12.06
CA TYR A 69 3.80 8.18 -12.19
C TYR A 69 3.34 9.55 -11.68
N ASP A 70 2.19 10.04 -12.17
CA ASP A 70 1.62 11.34 -11.79
C ASP A 70 1.54 11.55 -10.25
N ASP A 71 2.39 12.44 -9.75
CA ASP A 71 2.62 12.74 -8.34
C ASP A 71 2.22 14.19 -8.01
N LYS A 72 1.87 14.45 -6.74
CA LYS A 72 1.48 15.79 -6.24
C LYS A 72 2.35 16.20 -5.05
N LEU A 73 3.36 17.02 -5.32
CA LEU A 73 4.34 17.50 -4.35
C LEU A 73 3.90 18.87 -3.79
N TYR A 74 3.90 18.99 -2.47
CA TYR A 74 3.49 20.18 -1.72
C TYR A 74 4.62 20.56 -0.76
N GLY A 75 5.33 21.65 -1.04
CA GLY A 75 6.40 22.20 -0.20
C GLY A 75 5.86 22.70 1.15
N GLY A 76 5.41 23.96 1.19
CA GLY A 76 4.78 24.57 2.37
C GLY A 76 5.21 26.01 2.61
N ASP A 77 5.77 26.25 3.81
CA ASP A 77 6.42 27.50 4.21
C ASP A 77 7.96 27.29 4.29
N ASP A 78 8.75 28.31 3.93
CA ASP A 78 10.22 28.29 3.70
C ASP A 78 10.61 27.84 2.27
N ASN A 79 11.90 27.61 1.96
CA ASN A 79 12.37 27.46 0.57
C ASN A 79 12.68 26.00 0.20
N ASP A 80 11.93 25.43 -0.73
CA ASP A 80 11.93 23.98 -0.99
C ASP A 80 12.53 23.58 -2.34
N PHE A 81 12.84 22.28 -2.48
CA PHE A 81 13.24 21.64 -3.73
C PHE A 81 12.19 20.60 -4.13
N LEU A 82 11.54 20.79 -5.27
CA LEU A 82 10.51 19.90 -5.80
C LEU A 82 10.98 19.28 -7.12
N TYR A 83 10.92 17.95 -7.22
CA TYR A 83 11.33 17.20 -8.40
C TYR A 83 10.34 16.07 -8.66
N GLY A 84 9.61 16.13 -9.79
CA GLY A 84 8.65 15.12 -10.20
C GLY A 84 9.29 13.75 -10.45
N LEU A 85 10.29 13.73 -11.34
CA LEU A 85 10.74 12.57 -12.13
C LEU A 85 9.77 12.32 -13.31
N ASN A 86 9.52 11.07 -13.69
CA ASN A 86 8.62 10.78 -14.81
C ASN A 86 7.15 10.87 -14.37
N GLY A 87 6.32 11.63 -15.07
CA GLY A 87 4.90 11.80 -14.72
C GLY A 87 4.20 12.85 -15.58
N ASN A 88 3.10 13.38 -15.06
CA ASN A 88 2.49 14.66 -15.45
C ASN A 88 2.20 15.40 -14.13
N ASP A 89 3.26 15.86 -13.45
CA ASP A 89 3.21 16.07 -12.00
C ASP A 89 2.65 17.44 -11.61
N ILE A 90 2.16 17.57 -10.36
CA ILE A 90 1.85 18.86 -9.75
C ILE A 90 2.90 19.19 -8.71
N LEU A 91 3.68 20.24 -8.97
CA LEU A 91 4.71 20.75 -8.09
C LEU A 91 4.23 22.08 -7.48
N GLN A 92 3.66 22.02 -6.28
CA GLN A 92 3.24 23.19 -5.53
C GLN A 92 4.30 23.52 -4.46
N GLY A 93 5.08 24.58 -4.65
CA GLY A 93 6.06 25.05 -3.64
C GLY A 93 5.35 25.61 -2.41
N GLY A 94 5.15 26.93 -2.39
CA GLY A 94 4.20 27.55 -1.46
C GLY A 94 4.49 29.02 -1.22
N ALA A 95 5.18 29.31 -0.12
CA ALA A 95 5.60 30.66 0.28
C ALA A 95 7.06 30.65 0.75
N GLY A 96 7.98 31.06 -0.13
CA GLY A 96 9.38 30.64 0.01
C GLY A 96 10.37 31.31 -0.94
N THR A 97 11.23 30.50 -1.55
CA THR A 97 12.05 30.84 -2.73
C THR A 97 12.41 29.52 -3.41
N ASP A 98 11.41 28.90 -4.01
CA ASP A 98 11.42 27.46 -4.25
C ASP A 98 12.18 27.10 -5.54
N THR A 99 12.57 25.83 -5.65
CA THR A 99 13.35 25.32 -6.79
C THR A 99 12.66 24.10 -7.38
N TYR A 100 12.06 24.31 -8.55
CA TYR A 100 11.39 23.28 -9.33
C TYR A 100 12.39 22.68 -10.31
N ILE A 101 12.56 21.36 -10.29
CA ILE A 101 13.53 20.63 -11.13
C ILE A 101 12.77 19.84 -12.20
N TYR A 102 13.20 20.00 -13.45
CA TYR A 102 12.69 19.30 -14.62
C TYR A 102 13.84 18.83 -15.52
N ASN A 103 13.72 17.64 -16.11
CA ASN A 103 14.64 17.10 -17.10
C ASN A 103 13.88 16.55 -18.32
N GLN A 104 14.53 16.55 -19.47
CA GLN A 104 13.88 16.14 -20.72
C GLN A 104 13.45 14.67 -20.67
N GLY A 105 12.14 14.45 -20.80
CA GLY A 105 11.50 13.13 -20.72
C GLY A 105 10.85 12.83 -19.37
N ASP A 106 10.86 13.76 -18.42
CA ASP A 106 10.09 13.69 -17.18
C ASP A 106 8.57 13.69 -17.53
N GLY A 107 8.06 14.75 -18.15
CA GLY A 107 6.71 14.76 -18.75
C GLY A 107 6.10 16.15 -18.89
N PHE A 108 4.78 16.27 -18.67
CA PHE A 108 4.07 17.56 -18.65
C PHE A 108 3.79 17.99 -17.19
N ASP A 109 4.71 18.76 -16.63
CA ASP A 109 4.68 19.17 -15.23
C ASP A 109 3.90 20.48 -15.02
N THR A 110 3.33 20.63 -13.82
CA THR A 110 2.45 21.75 -13.46
C THR A 110 2.95 22.43 -12.19
N ILE A 111 3.53 23.61 -12.35
CA ILE A 111 4.05 24.40 -11.23
C ILE A 111 2.95 25.33 -10.69
N VAL A 112 2.77 25.31 -9.37
CA VAL A 112 1.82 26.17 -8.64
C VAL A 112 2.57 26.88 -7.51
N ASP A 113 2.88 28.15 -7.72
CA ASP A 113 3.60 28.98 -6.75
C ASP A 113 2.70 30.10 -6.22
N SER A 114 2.54 30.22 -4.90
CA SER A 114 1.51 31.10 -4.32
C SER A 114 1.98 32.52 -4.01
N ASP A 115 3.30 32.76 -3.98
CA ASP A 115 3.88 34.11 -3.83
C ASP A 115 4.76 34.54 -5.03
N GLY A 116 5.08 33.61 -5.92
CA GLY A 116 5.83 33.83 -7.16
C GLY A 116 7.35 33.82 -6.98
N GLN A 117 7.87 33.53 -5.79
CA GLN A 117 9.30 33.53 -5.50
C GLN A 117 9.89 32.13 -5.68
N GLY A 118 10.72 31.96 -6.72
CA GLY A 118 11.42 30.70 -6.95
C GLY A 118 12.32 30.74 -8.17
N ASN A 119 12.72 29.56 -8.63
CA ASN A 119 13.49 29.32 -9.85
C ASN A 119 13.06 27.98 -10.46
N ILE A 120 13.10 27.87 -11.79
CA ILE A 120 12.99 26.59 -12.51
C ILE A 120 14.38 26.17 -12.99
N VAL A 121 14.71 24.90 -12.80
CA VAL A 121 15.94 24.26 -13.30
C VAL A 121 15.55 23.21 -14.32
N TYR A 122 15.80 23.50 -15.60
CA TYR A 122 15.53 22.63 -16.74
C TYR A 122 16.85 22.04 -17.23
N ASN A 123 17.06 20.71 -17.15
CA ASN A 123 18.30 20.02 -17.54
C ASN A 123 19.59 20.70 -16.98
N ASP A 124 19.72 20.80 -15.66
CA ASP A 124 20.78 21.52 -14.93
C ASP A 124 20.87 23.06 -15.20
N VAL A 125 20.02 23.66 -16.05
CA VAL A 125 20.03 25.09 -16.38
C VAL A 125 18.92 25.84 -15.64
N THR A 126 19.29 26.81 -14.79
CA THR A 126 18.31 27.75 -14.20
C THR A 126 17.76 28.69 -15.28
N LEU A 127 16.46 28.64 -15.51
CA LEU A 127 15.76 29.48 -16.49
C LEU A 127 15.68 30.94 -16.02
N SER A 128 15.49 31.87 -16.98
CA SER A 128 15.33 33.31 -16.68
C SER A 128 14.32 34.04 -17.58
N GLY A 129 13.58 33.30 -18.43
CA GLY A 129 12.62 33.84 -19.39
C GLY A 129 13.26 34.24 -20.72
N GLY A 130 12.40 34.64 -21.66
CA GLY A 130 12.78 34.92 -23.06
C GLY A 130 12.51 36.34 -23.54
N SER A 131 12.78 36.54 -24.82
CA SER A 131 12.33 37.70 -25.60
C SER A 131 11.21 37.30 -26.55
N GLN A 132 10.21 38.17 -26.71
CA GLN A 132 9.03 37.96 -27.53
C GLN A 132 9.40 37.52 -28.96
N TYR A 133 8.74 36.47 -29.43
CA TYR A 133 8.97 35.79 -30.70
C TYR A 133 7.60 35.37 -31.23
N GLY A 134 7.10 36.01 -32.31
CA GLY A 134 5.68 35.95 -32.65
C GLY A 134 4.88 37.09 -32.02
N ASP A 135 3.63 36.83 -31.60
CA ASP A 135 2.80 37.80 -30.90
C ASP A 135 3.25 38.05 -29.44
N ALA A 136 2.42 38.71 -28.61
CA ALA A 136 2.77 39.05 -27.23
C ALA A 136 2.66 37.90 -26.21
N ARG A 137 2.13 36.73 -26.61
CA ARG A 137 2.04 35.48 -25.82
C ARG A 137 3.35 34.70 -25.88
N VAL A 138 3.93 34.58 -27.08
CA VAL A 138 5.05 33.69 -27.38
C VAL A 138 6.40 34.40 -27.23
N HIS A 139 7.33 33.74 -26.55
CA HIS A 139 8.69 34.23 -26.28
C HIS A 139 9.70 33.09 -26.45
N ARG A 140 10.94 33.42 -26.83
CA ARG A 140 12.03 32.45 -27.01
C ARG A 140 13.28 32.88 -26.23
N ASP A 141 14.00 31.94 -25.60
CA ASP A 141 15.28 32.23 -24.92
C ASP A 141 16.53 32.01 -25.80
N ALA A 142 17.71 32.26 -25.23
CA ALA A 142 18.99 32.17 -25.94
C ALA A 142 19.46 30.74 -26.23
N ASP A 143 18.83 29.72 -25.65
CA ASP A 143 19.01 28.30 -26.00
C ASP A 143 17.85 27.82 -26.92
N LYS A 144 17.04 28.74 -27.45
CA LYS A 144 15.85 28.57 -28.31
C LYS A 144 14.58 28.00 -27.67
N ARG A 145 14.53 27.77 -26.35
CA ARG A 145 13.31 27.27 -25.68
C ARG A 145 12.14 28.24 -25.83
N LEU A 146 10.95 27.70 -26.08
CA LEU A 146 9.71 28.46 -26.16
C LEU A 146 9.08 28.69 -24.77
N TYR A 147 8.41 29.83 -24.62
CA TYR A 147 7.66 30.24 -23.44
C TYR A 147 6.35 30.88 -23.95
N VAL A 148 5.22 30.21 -23.73
CA VAL A 148 3.92 30.52 -24.35
C VAL A 148 2.90 30.87 -23.27
N ASP A 149 2.37 32.09 -23.30
CA ASP A 149 1.22 32.48 -22.47
C ASP A 149 -0.07 31.89 -23.06
N VAL A 150 -0.63 30.88 -22.38
CA VAL A 150 -1.88 30.20 -22.75
C VAL A 150 -3.09 30.76 -21.99
N GLY A 151 -2.97 31.96 -21.41
CA GLY A 151 -4.02 32.65 -20.65
C GLY A 151 -4.27 32.09 -19.23
N GLN A 152 -4.10 30.78 -19.04
CA GLN A 152 -4.15 30.10 -17.74
C GLN A 152 -2.80 30.11 -16.99
N GLY A 153 -1.73 30.53 -17.68
CA GLY A 153 -0.36 30.38 -17.22
C GLY A 153 0.64 30.40 -18.37
N LEU A 154 1.90 30.16 -18.04
CA LEU A 154 2.99 30.08 -19.02
C LEU A 154 3.41 28.63 -19.23
N VAL A 155 3.28 28.12 -20.46
CA VAL A 155 3.86 26.83 -20.85
C VAL A 155 5.29 27.05 -21.33
N ILE A 156 6.23 26.26 -20.85
CA ILE A 156 7.63 26.27 -21.28
C ILE A 156 7.89 25.01 -22.12
N ASP A 157 8.34 25.21 -23.36
CA ASP A 157 8.88 24.17 -24.24
C ASP A 157 7.96 22.95 -24.40
N GLY A 158 6.63 23.15 -24.42
CA GLY A 158 5.63 22.06 -24.47
C GLY A 158 5.58 21.15 -23.23
N ASN A 159 6.35 21.46 -22.17
CA ASN A 159 6.69 20.50 -21.11
C ASN A 159 6.37 20.96 -19.67
N ILE A 160 6.24 22.27 -19.39
CA ILE A 160 5.98 22.77 -18.03
C ILE A 160 4.94 23.89 -18.05
N LEU A 161 3.78 23.70 -17.41
CA LEU A 161 2.78 24.74 -17.19
C LEU A 161 2.97 25.42 -15.82
N ILE A 162 3.26 26.72 -15.81
CA ILE A 162 3.25 27.56 -14.60
C ILE A 162 1.88 28.23 -14.51
N LYS A 163 1.01 27.78 -13.60
CA LYS A 163 -0.32 28.39 -13.38
C LYS A 163 -0.20 29.83 -12.86
N ASP A 164 -1.14 30.69 -13.25
CA ASP A 164 -1.25 32.10 -12.82
C ASP A 164 0.02 32.96 -13.03
N TYR A 165 0.90 32.58 -13.96
CA TYR A 165 2.19 33.25 -14.20
C TYR A 165 2.05 34.78 -14.39
N GLN A 166 2.91 35.54 -13.73
CA GLN A 166 3.09 36.98 -13.94
C GLN A 166 4.56 37.27 -14.25
N SER A 167 4.84 38.23 -15.15
CA SER A 167 6.22 38.53 -15.54
C SER A 167 7.06 39.01 -14.35
N GLY A 168 8.09 38.21 -14.01
CA GLY A 168 8.91 38.34 -12.79
C GLY A 168 8.77 37.15 -11.82
N ASN A 169 7.70 36.36 -11.91
CA ASN A 169 7.52 35.15 -11.09
C ASN A 169 8.59 34.09 -11.46
N LEU A 170 8.99 33.28 -10.47
CA LEU A 170 9.98 32.20 -10.61
C LEU A 170 11.31 32.66 -11.24
N ASN A 171 11.66 33.93 -11.03
CA ASN A 171 12.82 34.61 -11.62
C ASN A 171 12.82 34.63 -13.18
N LEU A 172 11.68 34.32 -13.80
CA LEU A 172 11.47 34.42 -15.25
C LEU A 172 11.01 35.84 -15.61
N THR A 173 11.70 36.49 -16.54
CA THR A 173 11.31 37.81 -17.06
C THR A 173 11.02 37.71 -18.56
N MET A 174 9.75 37.84 -18.95
CA MET A 174 9.39 37.99 -20.36
C MET A 174 9.69 39.42 -20.83
N THR A 175 10.43 39.54 -21.92
CA THR A 175 10.86 40.82 -22.50
C THR A 175 10.29 41.04 -23.89
N GLY A 176 9.91 42.27 -24.23
CA GLY A 176 9.34 42.59 -25.55
C GLY A 176 10.34 42.40 -26.70
N ALA A 177 9.82 42.29 -27.93
CA ALA A 177 10.57 41.85 -29.11
C ALA A 177 11.90 42.59 -29.33
N ILE A 178 12.92 41.83 -29.73
CA ILE A 178 14.20 42.38 -30.15
C ILE A 178 13.99 43.10 -31.49
N ALA A 179 14.31 44.39 -31.54
CA ALA A 179 14.11 45.20 -32.74
C ALA A 179 15.11 44.81 -33.84
N GLU A 180 14.66 43.97 -34.77
CA GLU A 180 15.41 43.59 -35.95
C GLU A 180 15.75 44.78 -36.86
N THR A 181 16.85 44.64 -37.60
CA THR A 181 17.37 45.70 -38.48
C THR A 181 17.68 45.14 -39.86
N ASN A 182 17.04 45.69 -40.89
CA ASN A 182 17.36 45.35 -42.28
C ASN A 182 18.86 45.57 -42.57
N PRO A 183 19.46 44.73 -43.45
CA PRO A 183 20.88 44.74 -43.70
C PRO A 183 21.42 46.09 -44.18
N GLN A 184 22.71 46.33 -43.91
CA GLN A 184 23.39 47.55 -44.32
C GLN A 184 23.99 47.37 -45.71
N THR A 185 23.18 47.66 -46.73
CA THR A 185 23.48 47.41 -48.14
C THR A 185 24.73 48.15 -48.62
N THR A 186 25.51 47.49 -49.47
CA THR A 186 26.83 47.93 -49.94
C THR A 186 26.88 48.22 -51.45
N LEU A 187 25.95 47.63 -52.20
CA LEU A 187 25.67 47.90 -53.61
C LEU A 187 24.14 47.93 -53.82
N ASP A 188 23.68 48.81 -54.72
CA ASP A 188 22.31 48.76 -55.25
C ASP A 188 22.34 48.09 -56.64
N ILE A 189 21.56 47.03 -56.81
CA ILE A 189 21.29 46.30 -58.06
C ILE A 189 19.82 46.58 -58.45
N ALA A 190 19.58 46.83 -59.74
CA ALA A 190 18.24 47.14 -60.23
C ALA A 190 17.96 46.48 -61.59
N GLY A 191 16.97 45.59 -61.64
CA GLY A 191 16.09 45.45 -62.79
C GLY A 191 15.25 46.71 -62.96
N ASP A 192 14.86 47.01 -64.20
CA ASP A 192 13.99 48.12 -64.69
C ASP A 192 14.25 49.59 -64.25
N LEU A 193 14.99 49.84 -63.16
CA LEU A 193 15.01 51.09 -62.40
C LEU A 193 16.33 51.87 -62.54
N ALA A 194 16.60 52.24 -63.80
CA ALA A 194 17.61 53.19 -64.29
C ALA A 194 19.06 52.69 -64.50
N SER A 195 19.68 53.20 -65.58
CA SER A 195 20.78 52.53 -66.30
C SER A 195 22.21 52.93 -65.91
N LEU A 196 23.16 52.00 -65.99
CA LEU A 196 24.61 52.29 -65.89
C LEU A 196 25.52 51.55 -66.91
N ASN A 197 25.25 51.76 -68.21
CA ASN A 197 25.97 51.32 -69.43
C ASN A 197 25.61 49.94 -70.00
N THR A 198 25.41 49.89 -71.32
CA THR A 198 24.94 48.72 -72.08
C THR A 198 26.00 47.62 -72.25
N GLY A 199 26.21 46.83 -71.21
CA GLY A 199 26.94 45.57 -71.24
C GLY A 199 26.30 44.58 -70.26
N ALA A 200 26.91 43.39 -70.13
CA ALA A 200 26.87 42.73 -68.84
C ALA A 200 27.77 43.51 -67.88
N ASP A 201 27.38 43.61 -66.61
CA ASP A 201 28.24 44.15 -65.56
C ASP A 201 29.37 43.15 -65.16
N ALA A 202 29.96 43.31 -63.98
CA ALA A 202 30.97 42.37 -63.46
C ALA A 202 30.38 41.06 -62.89
N LEU A 203 29.06 41.03 -62.68
CA LEU A 203 28.30 39.98 -61.99
C LEU A 203 27.53 39.09 -62.99
N GLY A 204 27.19 39.62 -64.17
CA GLY A 204 26.48 38.97 -65.26
C GLY A 204 25.25 39.72 -65.78
N ASN A 205 24.81 40.77 -65.07
CA ASN A 205 23.48 41.38 -65.19
C ASN A 205 23.33 42.22 -66.47
N ILE A 206 22.18 42.13 -67.15
CA ILE A 206 21.97 42.70 -68.48
C ILE A 206 21.46 44.16 -68.39
N ILE A 207 22.17 45.11 -69.02
CA ILE A 207 21.80 46.53 -68.97
C ILE A 207 21.30 47.03 -70.34
N THR A 208 20.05 47.52 -70.40
CA THR A 208 19.28 47.83 -71.62
C THR A 208 19.30 49.31 -72.06
N ASP A 209 18.61 49.65 -73.15
CA ASP A 209 18.55 51.00 -73.76
C ASP A 209 17.32 51.79 -73.25
N PRO A 210 17.49 52.90 -72.51
CA PRO A 210 16.38 53.66 -71.91
C PRO A 210 15.51 54.43 -72.92
N SER A 211 15.73 54.27 -74.23
CA SER A 211 14.81 54.75 -75.27
C SER A 211 13.75 53.73 -75.67
N GLN A 212 13.84 52.47 -75.23
CA GLN A 212 12.85 51.41 -75.43
C GLN A 212 12.59 50.72 -74.07
N ALA A 213 11.58 51.20 -73.33
CA ALA A 213 11.08 50.47 -72.17
C ALA A 213 10.25 49.27 -72.65
N GLU A 214 10.75 48.06 -72.40
CA GLU A 214 10.05 46.80 -72.64
C GLU A 214 9.53 46.29 -71.29
N ALA A 215 8.40 46.84 -70.83
CA ALA A 215 7.71 46.36 -69.63
C ALA A 215 7.34 44.88 -69.78
N ASN A 216 7.39 44.13 -68.67
CA ASN A 216 7.13 42.69 -68.61
C ASN A 216 8.18 41.86 -69.41
N ARG A 217 9.48 42.12 -69.16
CA ARG A 217 10.59 41.37 -69.77
C ARG A 217 11.49 40.77 -68.69
N GLU A 218 11.19 39.52 -68.34
CA GLU A 218 12.00 38.62 -67.51
C GLU A 218 13.51 38.80 -67.75
N ASP A 219 14.22 39.33 -66.75
CA ASP A 219 15.67 39.25 -66.60
C ASP A 219 16.08 38.09 -65.68
N THR A 220 17.39 37.87 -65.58
CA THR A 220 17.98 37.05 -64.51
C THR A 220 19.05 37.86 -63.81
N LEU A 221 18.83 38.21 -62.55
CA LEU A 221 19.71 39.05 -61.76
C LEU A 221 20.57 38.21 -60.80
N TYR A 222 21.82 38.64 -60.63
CA TYR A 222 22.80 38.04 -59.73
C TYR A 222 23.47 39.09 -58.84
N ASP A 223 23.66 38.67 -57.60
CA ASP A 223 24.29 39.30 -56.45
C ASP A 223 25.82 39.49 -56.53
N SER A 224 26.37 40.07 -55.48
CA SER A 224 27.79 40.13 -55.14
C SER A 224 28.06 39.48 -53.76
N PRO A 225 29.30 39.07 -53.43
CA PRO A 225 29.61 38.36 -52.17
C PRO A 225 29.61 39.26 -50.90
N GLY A 226 28.51 39.95 -50.64
CA GLY A 226 28.28 40.83 -49.49
C GLY A 226 27.06 41.73 -49.72
N ASN A 227 26.42 42.16 -48.63
CA ASN A 227 25.12 42.82 -48.57
C ASN A 227 24.76 43.69 -49.80
N ASP A 228 23.84 43.23 -50.63
CA ASP A 228 23.30 43.98 -51.78
C ASP A 228 21.83 44.40 -51.54
N ARG A 229 21.33 45.35 -52.33
CA ARG A 229 19.90 45.62 -52.48
C ARG A 229 19.48 45.31 -53.90
N ILE A 230 18.48 44.46 -54.09
CA ILE A 230 17.99 44.06 -55.40
C ILE A 230 16.56 44.59 -55.56
N LEU A 231 16.35 45.49 -56.53
CA LEU A 231 15.03 45.93 -56.97
C LEU A 231 14.77 45.29 -58.33
N SER A 232 13.76 44.41 -58.47
CA SER A 232 13.63 43.62 -59.71
C SER A 232 12.65 44.21 -60.73
N GLY A 233 11.40 43.75 -60.76
CA GLY A 233 10.39 44.20 -61.72
C GLY A 233 9.32 43.14 -61.99
N ASN A 234 9.69 42.13 -62.80
CA ASN A 234 8.93 40.92 -63.15
C ASN A 234 9.96 39.92 -63.72
N ASP A 235 10.70 39.25 -62.84
CA ASP A 235 12.01 38.65 -63.14
C ASP A 235 12.31 37.35 -62.38
N ILE A 236 13.55 36.86 -62.55
CA ILE A 236 14.16 35.82 -61.72
C ILE A 236 15.41 36.39 -61.03
N VAL A 237 15.50 36.31 -59.71
CA VAL A 237 16.73 36.65 -58.94
C VAL A 237 17.38 35.37 -58.44
N THR A 238 18.70 35.36 -58.36
CA THR A 238 19.48 34.19 -57.92
C THR A 238 20.74 34.66 -57.18
N ALA A 239 20.62 34.93 -55.87
CA ALA A 239 21.65 35.57 -55.05
C ALA A 239 22.69 34.58 -54.44
N LEU A 240 23.02 33.53 -55.21
CA LEU A 240 23.82 32.37 -54.80
C LEU A 240 25.34 32.62 -54.58
N ARG A 241 25.78 33.81 -54.18
CA ARG A 241 27.20 34.12 -53.83
C ARG A 241 27.33 34.66 -52.40
N GLY A 242 26.21 34.97 -51.76
CA GLY A 242 26.05 35.08 -50.31
C GLY A 242 26.36 36.46 -49.77
N GLY A 243 25.50 36.91 -48.86
CA GLY A 243 25.46 38.26 -48.36
C GLY A 243 24.59 38.35 -47.12
N ASN A 244 23.78 39.40 -47.08
CA ASN A 244 22.71 39.65 -46.13
C ASN A 244 21.98 40.78 -46.84
N ASP A 245 21.04 40.43 -47.70
CA ASP A 245 20.58 41.21 -48.83
C ASP A 245 19.14 41.72 -48.60
N LEU A 246 18.73 42.69 -49.41
CA LEU A 246 17.37 43.24 -49.39
C LEU A 246 16.78 43.17 -50.79
N ILE A 247 15.84 42.26 -51.02
CA ILE A 247 15.23 41.95 -52.31
C ILE A 247 13.77 42.44 -52.32
N GLU A 248 13.44 43.31 -53.26
CA GLU A 248 12.08 43.83 -53.51
C GLU A 248 11.67 43.47 -54.96
N ALA A 249 10.59 42.69 -55.14
CA ALA A 249 10.17 42.24 -56.47
C ALA A 249 9.57 43.39 -57.29
N GLY A 250 8.36 43.81 -56.97
CA GLY A 250 7.76 45.02 -57.53
C GLY A 250 6.32 44.86 -57.99
N ALA A 251 6.12 44.35 -59.21
CA ALA A 251 4.79 44.20 -59.82
C ALA A 251 4.84 43.26 -61.03
N GLY A 252 4.55 41.98 -60.78
CA GLY A 252 4.75 40.89 -61.73
C GLY A 252 4.62 39.55 -61.03
N GLN A 253 4.84 38.46 -61.75
CA GLN A 253 5.02 37.16 -61.11
C GLN A 253 6.52 36.85 -61.12
N ASP A 254 7.16 37.05 -59.98
CA ASP A 254 8.59 36.96 -59.76
C ASP A 254 9.00 35.61 -59.16
N LYS A 255 10.29 35.26 -59.28
CA LYS A 255 10.86 34.09 -58.60
C LYS A 255 12.27 34.32 -58.06
N PHE A 256 12.43 34.21 -56.74
CA PHE A 256 13.68 34.52 -56.03
C PHE A 256 14.26 33.33 -55.25
N ASN A 257 15.54 33.47 -54.91
CA ASN A 257 16.30 32.66 -53.96
C ASN A 257 17.44 33.57 -53.43
N GLY A 258 17.45 33.86 -52.13
CA GLY A 258 18.42 34.71 -51.43
C GLY A 258 19.78 34.02 -51.28
N GLY A 259 19.77 32.82 -50.70
CA GLY A 259 20.77 31.78 -50.94
C GLY A 259 21.76 31.54 -49.80
N ALA A 260 22.34 32.56 -49.16
CA ALA A 260 23.23 32.35 -48.01
C ALA A 260 23.56 33.62 -47.20
N GLY A 261 23.08 33.65 -45.96
CA GLY A 261 23.15 34.75 -44.99
C GLY A 261 21.78 35.40 -44.81
N ASN A 262 21.52 35.98 -43.63
CA ASN A 262 20.22 36.55 -43.25
C ASN A 262 19.77 37.67 -44.22
N ASP A 263 18.86 37.32 -45.12
CA ASP A 263 18.30 38.12 -46.19
C ASP A 263 16.90 38.65 -45.82
N VAL A 264 16.42 39.64 -46.57
CA VAL A 264 15.06 40.19 -46.45
C VAL A 264 14.43 40.26 -47.83
N ILE A 265 13.39 39.46 -48.07
CA ILE A 265 12.76 39.23 -49.38
C ILE A 265 11.30 39.68 -49.33
N ILE A 266 10.87 40.44 -50.34
CA ILE A 266 9.57 41.12 -50.38
C ILE A 266 8.98 40.95 -51.80
N GLY A 267 7.90 40.19 -51.94
CA GLY A 267 7.21 39.98 -53.23
C GLY A 267 6.51 41.25 -53.74
N CYS A 268 5.66 41.82 -52.90
CA CYS A 268 4.77 42.97 -53.15
C CYS A 268 3.42 42.60 -53.80
N ALA A 269 3.34 42.38 -55.11
CA ALA A 269 2.04 42.32 -55.78
C ALA A 269 2.01 41.51 -57.09
N ASP A 270 0.93 40.74 -57.24
CA ASP A 270 0.80 39.54 -58.10
C ASP A 270 1.57 38.32 -57.51
N ASN A 271 1.35 37.11 -58.05
CA ASN A 271 1.74 35.86 -57.39
C ASN A 271 3.21 35.46 -57.58
N ASP A 272 3.96 35.37 -56.49
CA ASP A 272 5.40 35.13 -56.48
C ASP A 272 5.83 33.75 -55.96
N ILE A 273 7.11 33.40 -56.19
CA ILE A 273 7.81 32.32 -55.50
C ILE A 273 9.06 32.91 -54.82
N LEU A 274 9.04 32.98 -53.50
CA LEU A 274 10.10 33.51 -52.66
C LEU A 274 10.82 32.36 -51.97
N ALA A 275 12.15 32.33 -52.02
CA ALA A 275 12.98 31.43 -51.26
C ALA A 275 14.08 32.20 -50.53
N GLY A 276 14.28 31.93 -49.24
CA GLY A 276 15.42 32.38 -48.44
C GLY A 276 16.68 31.64 -48.86
N GLY A 277 17.10 30.65 -48.09
CA GLY A 277 18.12 29.68 -48.49
C GLY A 277 18.86 29.07 -47.30
N ALA A 278 19.69 29.88 -46.65
CA ALA A 278 20.52 29.41 -45.55
C ALA A 278 20.92 30.56 -44.63
N ASN A 279 20.70 30.38 -43.33
CA ASN A 279 20.65 31.39 -42.26
C ASN A 279 19.32 32.17 -42.20
N ASP A 280 19.07 32.66 -40.98
CA ASP A 280 17.81 33.17 -40.46
C ASP A 280 17.23 34.34 -41.30
N ASP A 281 16.29 34.04 -42.19
CA ASP A 281 15.78 34.89 -43.26
C ASP A 281 14.39 35.51 -42.96
N ARG A 282 14.06 36.63 -43.63
CA ARG A 282 12.73 37.27 -43.53
C ARG A 282 12.03 37.41 -44.88
N LEU A 283 10.95 36.66 -45.07
CA LEU A 283 10.13 36.64 -46.29
C LEU A 283 8.76 37.30 -46.05
N TYR A 284 8.38 38.21 -46.94
CA TYR A 284 7.06 38.82 -47.00
C TYR A 284 6.45 38.60 -48.38
N ALA A 285 5.26 38.01 -48.45
CA ALA A 285 4.49 37.92 -49.69
C ALA A 285 4.17 39.33 -50.23
N ASP A 286 3.51 40.14 -49.41
CA ASP A 286 3.05 41.50 -49.73
C ASP A 286 4.04 42.56 -49.18
N ALA A 287 3.59 43.82 -49.05
CA ALA A 287 4.38 44.91 -48.48
C ALA A 287 4.77 44.65 -46.99
N PRO A 288 5.99 44.99 -46.55
CA PRO A 288 6.48 44.62 -45.22
C PRO A 288 5.61 45.14 -44.07
N ILE A 289 5.19 44.20 -43.22
CA ILE A 289 4.29 44.38 -42.08
C ILE A 289 5.02 43.96 -40.78
N SER A 290 4.55 44.40 -39.61
CA SER A 290 5.07 43.86 -38.34
C SER A 290 4.35 42.56 -37.99
N VAL A 291 5.03 41.60 -37.37
CA VAL A 291 4.46 40.31 -36.93
C VAL A 291 3.13 40.48 -36.20
N ALA A 292 3.05 41.41 -35.25
CA ALA A 292 1.84 41.68 -34.48
C ALA A 292 0.73 42.38 -35.29
N ASP A 293 1.08 43.17 -36.32
CA ASP A 293 0.09 43.71 -37.26
C ASP A 293 -0.37 42.64 -38.27
N ALA A 294 0.47 41.66 -38.61
CA ALA A 294 0.19 40.59 -39.57
C ALA A 294 -0.83 39.58 -39.01
N ILE A 295 -0.59 39.07 -37.80
CA ILE A 295 -1.54 38.17 -37.11
C ILE A 295 -2.89 38.88 -36.95
N ALA A 296 -2.89 40.13 -36.47
CA ALA A 296 -4.12 40.93 -36.36
C ALA A 296 -4.79 41.26 -37.72
N ALA A 297 -4.06 41.18 -38.83
CA ALA A 297 -4.57 41.38 -40.18
C ALA A 297 -5.11 40.09 -40.80
N GLY A 298 -4.63 38.91 -40.39
CA GLY A 298 -5.19 37.61 -40.79
C GLY A 298 -6.62 37.47 -40.28
N ASN A 299 -6.79 37.39 -38.95
CA ASN A 299 -8.06 37.28 -38.20
C ASN A 299 -9.08 38.44 -38.43
N SER A 300 -8.85 39.35 -39.38
CA SER A 300 -9.78 40.44 -39.71
C SER A 300 -9.98 40.68 -41.21
N GLN A 301 -9.38 39.87 -42.07
CA GLN A 301 -9.55 39.92 -43.53
C GLN A 301 -10.29 38.69 -44.06
N THR A 302 -11.14 38.88 -45.05
CA THR A 302 -11.75 37.77 -45.79
C THR A 302 -10.81 37.37 -46.92
N GLY A 303 -10.29 36.14 -46.88
CA GLY A 303 -9.39 35.65 -47.91
C GLY A 303 -9.96 35.73 -49.32
N SER A 304 -9.10 35.96 -50.31
CA SER A 304 -9.56 36.30 -51.66
C SER A 304 -10.09 35.12 -52.48
N GLY A 305 -9.92 33.88 -52.00
CA GLY A 305 -10.31 32.64 -52.69
C GLY A 305 -9.61 32.45 -54.04
N GLN A 306 -8.42 33.03 -54.17
CA GLN A 306 -7.54 32.96 -55.33
C GLN A 306 -6.23 32.36 -54.88
N LYS A 307 -5.58 31.62 -55.78
CA LYS A 307 -4.17 31.24 -55.62
C LYS A 307 -3.35 32.46 -55.19
N GLY A 308 -2.55 32.30 -54.15
CA GLY A 308 -1.58 33.27 -53.66
C GLY A 308 -0.14 32.85 -53.98
N GLU A 309 0.74 33.12 -53.03
CA GLU A 309 2.19 33.12 -53.16
C GLU A 309 2.80 31.76 -52.71
N TRP A 310 4.09 31.53 -52.97
CA TRP A 310 4.85 30.44 -52.34
C TRP A 310 6.07 31.02 -51.61
N LEU A 311 6.16 30.83 -50.29
CA LEU A 311 7.29 31.24 -49.46
C LEU A 311 8.05 30.01 -48.95
N ALA A 312 9.38 30.04 -49.03
CA ALA A 312 10.26 28.98 -48.51
C ALA A 312 11.45 29.57 -47.74
N GLY A 313 11.72 29.19 -46.49
CA GLY A 313 12.93 29.61 -45.77
C GLY A 313 14.17 28.79 -46.15
N GLU A 314 13.96 27.50 -46.38
CA GLU A 314 14.96 26.45 -46.68
C GLU A 314 15.86 26.05 -45.49
N SER A 315 16.52 26.95 -44.76
CA SER A 315 17.27 26.59 -43.53
C SER A 315 17.79 27.77 -42.67
N GLY A 316 17.04 28.15 -41.64
CA GLY A 316 17.42 29.16 -40.65
C GLY A 316 16.47 29.15 -39.44
N ASP A 317 16.48 30.19 -38.61
CA ASP A 317 15.34 30.48 -37.73
C ASP A 317 14.48 31.55 -38.44
N ASP A 318 13.73 31.13 -39.44
CA ASP A 318 13.20 31.99 -40.49
C ASP A 318 11.85 32.64 -40.07
N THR A 319 11.48 33.73 -40.73
CA THR A 319 10.15 34.37 -40.52
C THR A 319 9.48 34.64 -41.86
N LEU A 320 8.39 33.91 -42.11
CA LEU A 320 7.63 33.92 -43.35
C LEU A 320 6.23 34.48 -43.09
N ILE A 321 5.84 35.53 -43.81
CA ILE A 321 4.53 36.19 -43.67
C ILE A 321 3.85 36.24 -45.04
N GLY A 322 2.74 35.50 -45.17
CA GLY A 322 1.83 35.50 -46.32
C GLY A 322 0.93 36.73 -46.39
N GLY A 323 -0.16 36.63 -47.15
CA GLY A 323 -0.96 37.77 -47.60
C GLY A 323 -2.48 37.60 -47.47
N VAL A 324 -3.16 37.70 -48.62
CA VAL A 324 -4.63 37.64 -48.73
C VAL A 324 -5.07 36.67 -49.86
N GLY A 325 -4.14 35.80 -50.27
CA GLY A 325 -4.34 34.70 -51.21
C GLY A 325 -4.32 33.36 -50.48
N ASN A 326 -4.67 32.29 -51.19
CA ASN A 326 -4.41 30.91 -50.76
C ASN A 326 -2.92 30.62 -50.97
N ASP A 327 -2.12 30.82 -49.93
CA ASP A 327 -0.66 30.78 -49.95
C ASP A 327 -0.11 29.36 -49.68
N VAL A 328 1.16 29.14 -50.04
CA VAL A 328 1.93 27.97 -49.62
C VAL A 328 3.17 28.45 -48.87
N ILE A 329 3.34 27.99 -47.63
CA ILE A 329 4.42 28.43 -46.74
C ILE A 329 5.15 27.19 -46.25
N THR A 330 6.46 27.13 -46.51
CA THR A 330 7.32 26.02 -46.10
C THR A 330 8.52 26.58 -45.35
N GLY A 331 8.60 26.41 -44.04
CA GLY A 331 9.68 26.97 -43.20
C GLY A 331 11.06 26.51 -43.68
N GLY A 332 11.47 25.31 -43.29
CA GLY A 332 12.62 24.65 -43.89
C GLY A 332 13.28 23.69 -42.94
N GLY A 333 13.92 24.20 -41.88
CA GLY A 333 14.69 23.42 -40.92
C GLY A 333 15.58 24.30 -40.04
N GLY A 334 15.25 24.30 -38.74
CA GLY A 334 15.56 25.36 -37.79
C GLY A 334 14.25 25.83 -37.15
N ASN A 335 14.17 27.01 -36.52
CA ASN A 335 13.05 27.32 -35.61
C ASN A 335 12.29 28.53 -36.13
N ASP A 336 11.19 28.27 -36.82
CA ASP A 336 10.57 29.23 -37.72
C ASP A 336 9.32 29.91 -37.13
N LEU A 337 8.99 31.07 -37.70
CA LEU A 337 7.78 31.84 -37.41
C LEU A 337 6.98 32.00 -38.71
N LEU A 338 5.91 31.23 -38.83
CA LEU A 338 5.09 31.16 -40.04
C LEU A 338 3.73 31.84 -39.79
N ILE A 339 3.34 32.75 -40.67
CA ILE A 339 2.04 33.42 -40.64
C ILE A 339 1.42 33.29 -42.04
N GLY A 340 0.30 32.59 -42.17
CA GLY A 340 -0.47 32.48 -43.42
C GLY A 340 -1.10 33.81 -43.80
N GLY A 341 -2.23 34.13 -43.18
CA GLY A 341 -2.89 35.43 -43.30
C GLY A 341 -4.38 35.28 -43.51
N ALA A 342 -4.83 35.36 -44.77
CA ALA A 342 -6.23 35.22 -45.11
C ALA A 342 -6.41 34.57 -46.50
N GLY A 343 -6.66 33.26 -46.48
CA GLY A 343 -6.80 32.36 -47.62
C GLY A 343 -7.22 30.98 -47.10
N ASP A 344 -7.41 29.98 -47.97
CA ASP A 344 -7.34 28.58 -47.51
C ASP A 344 -5.90 28.09 -47.78
N ASP A 345 -5.04 28.18 -46.78
CA ASP A 345 -3.59 28.12 -46.90
C ASP A 345 -3.04 26.69 -46.76
N ASP A 346 -1.73 26.55 -46.99
CA ASP A 346 -0.99 25.27 -46.98
C ASP A 346 0.39 25.51 -46.34
N ILE A 347 0.49 25.27 -45.03
CA ILE A 347 1.64 25.68 -44.21
C ILE A 347 2.35 24.44 -43.66
N SER A 348 3.68 24.44 -43.70
CA SER A 348 4.47 23.40 -43.05
C SER A 348 5.81 23.95 -42.51
N GLY A 349 6.21 23.48 -41.33
CA GLY A 349 7.46 23.86 -40.67
C GLY A 349 8.67 23.24 -41.38
N ASP A 350 8.92 21.97 -41.09
CA ASP A 350 10.06 21.15 -41.55
C ASP A 350 10.17 20.92 -43.09
N ALA A 351 9.30 21.53 -43.90
CA ALA A 351 9.16 21.24 -45.33
C ALA A 351 10.26 21.89 -46.20
N ASN A 352 11.20 21.07 -46.70
CA ASN A 352 12.30 21.57 -47.55
C ASN A 352 12.04 21.38 -49.07
N TYR A 353 10.95 21.96 -49.58
CA TYR A 353 10.64 21.97 -51.02
C TYR A 353 9.93 23.25 -51.49
N VAL A 354 10.40 23.79 -52.63
CA VAL A 354 9.90 25.03 -53.23
C VAL A 354 9.27 24.79 -54.60
N ALA A 355 8.25 25.58 -54.97
CA ALA A 355 7.67 25.58 -56.31
C ALA A 355 8.74 25.82 -57.39
N SER A 356 8.82 24.93 -58.37
CA SER A 356 9.82 25.03 -59.45
C SER A 356 9.42 26.05 -60.53
N ASP A 357 8.12 26.20 -60.82
CA ASP A 357 7.56 27.25 -61.67
C ASP A 357 6.17 27.74 -61.17
N LEU A 358 5.78 28.95 -61.63
CA LEU A 358 4.60 29.70 -61.21
C LEU A 358 3.25 29.00 -61.48
N ASN A 359 3.22 27.97 -62.33
CA ASN A 359 2.01 27.18 -62.61
C ASN A 359 1.81 26.04 -61.59
N TRP A 360 2.42 26.14 -60.40
CA TRP A 360 2.24 25.16 -59.32
C TRP A 360 0.77 24.95 -58.96
N THR A 361 0.43 23.71 -58.61
CA THR A 361 -0.91 23.24 -58.23
C THR A 361 -0.83 22.26 -57.05
N ILE A 362 -1.82 22.33 -56.17
CA ILE A 362 -2.06 21.38 -55.07
C ILE A 362 -3.15 20.39 -55.51
N THR A 363 -3.00 19.09 -55.21
CA THR A 363 -4.04 18.08 -55.45
C THR A 363 -4.15 17.06 -54.31
N THR A 364 -5.26 17.06 -53.59
CA THR A 364 -5.52 16.11 -52.49
C THR A 364 -5.89 14.72 -53.02
N THR A 365 -5.17 13.68 -52.60
CA THR A 365 -5.45 12.27 -52.94
C THR A 365 -5.54 11.42 -51.67
N ASN A 366 -6.73 10.86 -51.40
CA ASN A 366 -7.02 10.10 -50.18
C ASN A 366 -6.69 10.86 -48.87
N GLY A 367 -6.99 12.17 -48.82
CA GLY A 367 -6.68 13.05 -47.68
C GLY A 367 -5.31 13.73 -47.76
N VAL A 368 -4.31 13.09 -48.39
CA VAL A 368 -2.95 13.65 -48.48
C VAL A 368 -2.85 14.72 -49.57
N ARG A 369 -2.43 15.94 -49.23
CA ARG A 369 -2.10 17.01 -50.19
C ARG A 369 -0.86 16.61 -51.04
N GLN A 370 -0.78 17.11 -52.28
CA GLN A 370 0.33 16.83 -53.20
C GLN A 370 0.63 18.05 -54.07
N TYR A 371 1.90 18.46 -54.10
CA TYR A 371 2.35 19.70 -54.71
C TYR A 371 3.09 19.42 -56.02
N SER A 372 2.82 20.19 -57.07
CA SER A 372 3.52 20.01 -58.35
C SER A 372 3.51 21.26 -59.24
N PRO A 373 4.63 21.58 -59.94
CA PRO A 373 5.94 20.93 -59.90
C PRO A 373 6.86 21.59 -58.85
N VAL A 374 7.39 20.82 -57.90
CA VAL A 374 8.32 21.29 -56.85
C VAL A 374 9.76 20.80 -57.07
N VAL A 375 10.73 21.46 -56.43
CA VAL A 375 12.15 21.06 -56.31
C VAL A 375 12.55 21.16 -54.84
N GLY A 376 13.22 20.13 -54.33
CA GLY A 376 13.56 19.94 -52.92
C GLY A 376 13.56 18.45 -52.58
N ASP A 377 13.51 18.11 -51.29
CA ASP A 377 13.05 16.80 -50.83
C ASP A 377 11.69 16.96 -50.15
N MET A 378 10.89 15.89 -50.10
CA MET A 378 9.60 15.87 -49.38
C MET A 378 9.72 15.14 -48.03
N ALA A 379 10.94 14.80 -47.63
CA ALA A 379 11.26 14.46 -46.25
C ALA A 379 11.43 15.75 -45.43
N PRO A 380 11.08 15.74 -44.12
CA PRO A 380 11.39 16.84 -43.22
C PRO A 380 12.91 17.04 -43.06
N ALA A 381 13.33 18.24 -42.65
CA ALA A 381 14.74 18.60 -42.54
C ALA A 381 15.34 18.28 -41.16
N ASP A 382 16.33 19.09 -40.74
CA ASP A 382 16.86 19.08 -39.38
C ASP A 382 15.86 19.81 -38.45
N ALA A 383 15.31 19.04 -37.50
CA ALA A 383 14.20 19.37 -36.59
C ALA A 383 14.22 20.79 -35.96
N GLY A 384 13.01 21.34 -35.80
CA GLY A 384 12.71 22.72 -35.43
C GLY A 384 11.57 22.84 -34.43
N ALA A 385 11.60 23.81 -33.51
CA ALA A 385 10.46 24.10 -32.64
C ALA A 385 9.77 25.39 -33.12
N ASP A 386 8.72 25.23 -33.92
CA ASP A 386 8.13 26.25 -34.78
C ASP A 386 6.93 26.95 -34.15
N VAL A 387 6.59 28.13 -34.68
CA VAL A 387 5.42 28.91 -34.25
C VAL A 387 4.61 29.29 -35.49
N ILE A 388 3.39 28.74 -35.60
CA ILE A 388 2.54 28.87 -36.78
C ILE A 388 1.20 29.52 -36.40
N TYR A 389 0.85 30.57 -37.14
CA TYR A 389 -0.48 31.20 -37.14
C TYR A 389 -1.06 31.04 -38.55
N ALA A 390 -2.13 30.27 -38.72
CA ALA A 390 -2.71 30.04 -40.04
C ALA A 390 -3.47 31.28 -40.53
N GLY A 391 -4.56 31.65 -39.86
CA GLY A 391 -5.21 32.95 -40.01
C GLY A 391 -6.72 32.86 -40.25
N ALA A 392 -7.21 33.42 -41.35
CA ALA A 392 -8.63 33.44 -41.68
C ALA A 392 -8.95 32.59 -42.92
N GLY A 393 -9.32 31.32 -42.71
CA GLY A 393 -9.19 30.29 -43.73
C GLY A 393 -9.96 28.98 -43.57
N ASN A 394 -9.40 27.91 -44.15
CA ASN A 394 -9.81 26.50 -44.02
C ASN A 394 -8.52 25.69 -44.21
N ASP A 395 -7.60 25.88 -43.27
CA ASP A 395 -6.17 25.79 -43.52
C ASP A 395 -5.65 24.37 -43.31
N TYR A 396 -4.44 24.13 -43.78
CA TYR A 396 -3.77 22.84 -43.62
C TYR A 396 -2.35 23.09 -43.14
N VAL A 397 -2.13 22.79 -41.86
CA VAL A 397 -0.87 23.01 -41.16
C VAL A 397 -0.24 21.65 -40.87
N TRP A 398 1.04 21.48 -41.18
CA TRP A 398 1.85 20.35 -40.70
C TRP A 398 3.22 20.82 -40.24
N ALA A 399 3.44 20.91 -38.93
CA ALA A 399 4.65 21.47 -38.36
C ALA A 399 5.89 20.60 -38.64
N GLY A 400 6.05 19.46 -37.95
CA GLY A 400 7.10 18.49 -38.29
C GLY A 400 7.66 17.69 -37.12
N GLN A 401 8.90 18.00 -36.75
CA GLN A 401 9.66 17.43 -35.64
C GLN A 401 10.06 18.56 -34.68
N GLY A 402 9.25 18.83 -33.66
CA GLY A 402 9.42 19.97 -32.80
C GLY A 402 8.69 19.86 -31.47
N ASN A 403 8.74 20.92 -30.67
CA ASN A 403 7.74 21.19 -29.64
C ASN A 403 6.99 22.42 -30.16
N ASP A 404 6.06 22.19 -31.09
CA ASP A 404 5.55 23.23 -31.98
C ASP A 404 4.36 23.99 -31.37
N VAL A 405 4.09 25.19 -31.86
CA VAL A 405 3.03 26.08 -31.32
C VAL A 405 2.12 26.52 -32.46
N LEU A 406 0.91 25.96 -32.51
CA LEU A 406 0.03 26.00 -33.67
C LEU A 406 -1.33 26.63 -33.34
N PHE A 407 -1.66 27.68 -34.08
CA PHE A 407 -2.92 28.44 -33.99
C PHE A 407 -3.61 28.48 -35.36
N GLY A 408 -4.84 27.97 -35.46
CA GLY A 408 -5.68 28.09 -36.67
C GLY A 408 -6.22 29.51 -36.85
N GLU A 409 -6.78 30.06 -35.76
CA GLU A 409 -7.36 31.40 -35.57
C GLU A 409 -8.85 31.56 -36.01
N ASP A 410 -9.19 31.61 -37.31
CA ASP A 410 -10.53 32.04 -37.79
C ASP A 410 -11.00 31.19 -39.02
N GLY A 411 -11.29 29.89 -38.83
CA GLY A 411 -11.39 28.93 -39.94
C GLY A 411 -12.17 27.62 -39.73
N ASN A 412 -11.73 26.57 -40.40
CA ASN A 412 -12.27 25.20 -40.35
C ASN A 412 -11.11 24.28 -40.76
N ASP A 413 -10.16 24.12 -39.85
CA ASP A 413 -8.78 23.84 -40.17
C ASP A 413 -8.39 22.38 -39.92
N ILE A 414 -7.29 21.96 -40.57
CA ILE A 414 -6.64 20.67 -40.32
C ILE A 414 -5.22 20.96 -39.85
N ILE A 415 -5.00 20.87 -38.55
CA ILE A 415 -3.73 21.19 -37.91
C ILE A 415 -3.05 19.89 -37.50
N MET A 416 -1.80 19.69 -37.92
CA MET A 416 -0.94 18.57 -37.55
C MET A 416 0.33 19.10 -36.89
N GLY A 417 0.60 18.68 -35.66
CA GLY A 417 1.90 18.87 -35.01
C GLY A 417 2.95 17.97 -35.65
N GLY A 418 3.36 16.93 -34.92
CA GLY A 418 3.84 15.71 -35.56
C GLY A 418 4.66 14.82 -34.65
N ALA A 419 5.79 15.33 -34.17
CA ALA A 419 6.79 14.54 -33.44
C ALA A 419 7.54 15.35 -32.37
N GLY A 420 6.84 15.63 -31.28
CA GLY A 420 7.33 16.07 -29.98
C GLY A 420 6.15 16.48 -29.11
N ASN A 421 6.29 17.48 -28.24
CA ASN A 421 5.21 17.87 -27.33
C ASN A 421 4.59 19.19 -27.79
N ASP A 422 3.55 19.09 -28.62
CA ASP A 422 3.02 20.23 -29.38
C ASP A 422 1.90 20.96 -28.62
N ILE A 423 1.81 22.28 -28.81
CA ILE A 423 0.74 23.15 -28.28
C ILE A 423 -0.16 23.53 -29.46
N ILE A 424 -1.38 23.00 -29.47
CA ILE A 424 -2.28 23.07 -30.62
C ILE A 424 -3.62 23.66 -30.21
N GLY A 425 -4.16 24.60 -30.99
CA GLY A 425 -5.57 24.99 -30.89
C GLY A 425 -6.13 25.45 -32.23
N GLY A 426 -7.38 25.10 -32.51
CA GLY A 426 -8.10 25.58 -33.69
C GLY A 426 -8.50 27.06 -33.59
N GLN A 427 -9.09 27.45 -32.46
CA GLN A 427 -9.81 28.73 -32.25
C GLN A 427 -11.19 28.67 -32.95
N GLN A 428 -11.60 29.66 -33.76
CA GLN A 428 -12.99 29.76 -34.21
C GLN A 428 -13.28 28.85 -35.41
N GLY A 429 -13.73 27.61 -35.16
CA GLY A 429 -14.02 26.63 -36.21
C GLY A 429 -14.87 25.41 -35.80
N ASP A 430 -15.02 24.45 -36.72
CA ASP A 430 -15.25 23.04 -36.36
C ASP A 430 -13.98 22.31 -36.83
N ASP A 431 -12.93 22.28 -36.01
CA ASP A 431 -11.55 21.99 -36.47
C ASP A 431 -11.12 20.53 -36.31
N VAL A 432 -10.01 20.15 -36.95
CA VAL A 432 -9.37 18.83 -36.80
C VAL A 432 -7.94 19.01 -36.31
N LEU A 433 -7.72 18.73 -35.03
CA LEU A 433 -6.45 18.89 -34.33
C LEU A 433 -5.79 17.53 -34.17
N ILE A 434 -4.64 17.35 -34.82
CA ILE A 434 -3.85 16.13 -34.79
C ILE A 434 -2.52 16.48 -34.12
N GLY A 435 -2.25 15.90 -32.95
CA GLY A 435 -0.95 15.99 -32.30
C GLY A 435 0.09 15.14 -33.05
N GLY A 436 0.47 14.01 -32.48
CA GLY A 436 1.10 12.95 -33.25
C GLY A 436 1.76 11.89 -32.39
N THR A 437 3.08 12.04 -32.19
CA THR A 437 3.87 11.23 -31.27
C THR A 437 4.57 12.11 -30.24
N GLY A 438 3.99 12.15 -29.03
CA GLY A 438 4.50 12.84 -27.86
C GLY A 438 3.39 13.06 -26.82
N LYS A 439 3.55 14.08 -25.97
CA LYS A 439 2.53 14.50 -24.98
C LYS A 439 1.98 15.87 -25.36
N ASP A 440 0.95 15.87 -26.19
CA ASP A 440 0.42 17.08 -26.80
C ASP A 440 -0.50 17.87 -25.86
N THR A 441 -0.69 19.16 -26.16
CA THR A 441 -1.44 20.13 -25.34
C THR A 441 -2.45 20.87 -26.20
N TYR A 442 -3.71 20.42 -26.14
CA TYR A 442 -4.81 21.00 -26.89
C TYR A 442 -5.44 22.17 -26.11
N LEU A 443 -5.60 23.32 -26.77
CA LEU A 443 -6.18 24.55 -26.22
C LEU A 443 -7.61 24.75 -26.76
N PHE A 444 -8.58 24.96 -25.86
CA PHE A 444 -9.98 25.18 -26.24
C PHE A 444 -10.66 26.27 -25.38
N ASN A 445 -11.37 27.19 -26.02
CA ASN A 445 -12.05 28.32 -25.40
C ASN A 445 -13.55 28.37 -25.75
N ARG A 446 -14.32 29.22 -25.06
CA ARG A 446 -15.75 29.36 -25.32
C ARG A 446 -16.02 30.15 -26.59
N GLY A 447 -16.74 29.52 -27.52
CA GLY A 447 -17.00 30.05 -28.85
C GLY A 447 -15.94 29.70 -29.90
N ASP A 448 -15.02 28.79 -29.59
CA ASP A 448 -14.09 28.19 -30.56
C ASP A 448 -14.91 27.35 -31.55
N GLY A 449 -15.39 26.18 -31.13
CA GLY A 449 -16.55 25.55 -31.76
C GLY A 449 -16.64 24.05 -31.50
N ARG A 450 -16.49 23.19 -32.52
CA ARG A 450 -16.71 21.74 -32.38
C ARG A 450 -15.56 20.92 -32.93
N ASP A 451 -14.51 20.86 -32.13
CA ASP A 451 -13.20 20.41 -32.59
C ASP A 451 -13.00 18.91 -32.37
N THR A 452 -12.34 18.28 -33.33
CA THR A 452 -11.96 16.87 -33.29
C THR A 452 -10.50 16.74 -32.93
N VAL A 453 -10.20 16.17 -31.77
CA VAL A 453 -8.85 15.84 -31.30
C VAL A 453 -8.51 14.41 -31.71
N ILE A 454 -7.41 14.23 -32.42
CA ILE A 454 -6.90 12.92 -32.86
C ILE A 454 -5.45 12.78 -32.41
N ASP A 455 -5.15 11.77 -31.61
CA ASP A 455 -3.84 11.59 -30.99
C ASP A 455 -3.49 10.08 -30.99
N THR A 456 -2.20 9.75 -31.04
CA THR A 456 -1.74 8.36 -31.17
C THR A 456 -0.91 7.84 -29.99
N GLU A 457 -0.47 8.71 -29.09
CA GLU A 457 0.13 8.32 -27.82
C GLU A 457 -0.86 8.52 -26.66
N LYS A 458 -0.37 8.51 -25.42
CA LYS A 458 -1.16 8.69 -24.21
C LYS A 458 -0.53 9.75 -23.34
N ASP A 459 -1.38 10.34 -22.51
CA ASP A 459 -1.05 11.35 -21.50
C ASP A 459 -0.86 12.78 -22.02
N SER A 460 -1.46 13.06 -23.18
CA SER A 460 -1.77 14.39 -23.70
C SER A 460 -2.83 15.12 -22.84
N ASN A 461 -2.89 16.44 -22.97
CA ASN A 461 -3.61 17.37 -22.10
C ASN A 461 -4.65 18.19 -22.88
N LEU A 462 -5.83 18.44 -22.29
CA LEU A 462 -6.82 19.39 -22.82
C LEU A 462 -7.05 20.54 -21.82
N LEU A 463 -6.82 21.78 -22.28
CA LEU A 463 -6.81 23.01 -21.47
C LEU A 463 -7.98 23.92 -21.86
N PHE A 464 -8.91 24.12 -20.91
CA PHE A 464 -10.13 24.91 -21.09
C PHE A 464 -9.99 26.35 -20.59
N GLY A 465 -10.13 27.32 -21.51
CA GLY A 465 -10.02 28.76 -21.25
C GLY A 465 -11.11 29.36 -20.35
N GLU A 466 -11.00 30.68 -20.08
CA GLU A 466 -11.88 31.37 -19.12
C GLU A 466 -13.38 31.14 -19.37
N GLY A 467 -14.08 30.77 -18.31
CA GLY A 467 -15.54 30.63 -18.29
C GLY A 467 -16.06 29.24 -18.65
N ILE A 468 -15.23 28.33 -19.18
CA ILE A 468 -15.53 26.89 -19.18
C ILE A 468 -15.11 26.35 -17.82
N SER A 469 -16.02 25.66 -17.14
CA SER A 469 -15.77 25.05 -15.83
C SER A 469 -15.92 23.53 -15.86
N ALA A 470 -15.33 22.87 -14.87
CA ALA A 470 -15.53 21.44 -14.67
C ALA A 470 -17.00 21.04 -14.42
N GLY A 471 -17.92 21.98 -14.23
CA GLY A 471 -19.36 21.73 -14.10
C GLY A 471 -20.16 21.88 -15.41
N ASP A 472 -19.55 22.40 -16.48
CA ASP A 472 -20.22 22.60 -17.78
C ASP A 472 -20.16 21.34 -18.67
N ILE A 473 -19.16 20.47 -18.48
CA ILE A 473 -18.95 19.27 -19.32
C ILE A 473 -20.04 18.23 -19.09
N THR A 474 -20.76 17.91 -20.17
CA THR A 474 -21.61 16.71 -20.30
C THR A 474 -20.95 15.71 -21.25
N LEU A 475 -20.92 14.43 -20.88
CA LEU A 475 -20.32 13.37 -21.71
C LEU A 475 -21.36 12.73 -22.63
N ARG A 476 -21.01 12.53 -23.91
CA ARG A 476 -21.86 11.87 -24.93
C ARG A 476 -21.08 10.78 -25.67
N LEU A 477 -21.81 9.82 -26.25
CA LEU A 477 -21.21 8.72 -27.02
C LEU A 477 -21.01 9.03 -28.50
N GLY A 478 -19.81 8.73 -28.97
CA GLY A 478 -19.33 8.81 -30.34
C GLY A 478 -17.94 8.19 -30.37
N SER A 479 -16.94 8.95 -30.82
CA SER A 479 -15.73 9.05 -29.99
C SER A 479 -16.04 9.98 -28.80
N LEU A 480 -15.14 10.14 -27.82
CA LEU A 480 -15.47 10.78 -26.53
C LEU A 480 -15.86 12.25 -26.72
N GLU A 481 -17.16 12.54 -26.65
CA GLU A 481 -17.72 13.86 -26.94
C GLU A 481 -18.01 14.61 -25.63
N LEU A 482 -17.39 15.78 -25.50
CA LEU A 482 -17.51 16.71 -24.39
C LEU A 482 -18.42 17.87 -24.85
N ASP A 483 -19.69 17.85 -24.46
CA ASP A 483 -20.65 18.95 -24.67
C ASP A 483 -20.42 20.02 -23.61
N LEU A 484 -19.99 21.21 -24.03
CA LEU A 484 -19.57 22.34 -23.18
C LEU A 484 -20.65 23.46 -23.12
N GLY A 485 -21.81 23.19 -23.72
CA GLY A 485 -22.95 24.09 -23.81
C GLY A 485 -22.80 25.19 -24.86
N ASN A 486 -23.92 25.88 -25.15
CA ASN A 486 -24.06 26.96 -26.14
C ASN A 486 -23.84 26.59 -27.62
N GLY A 487 -23.21 25.45 -27.91
CA GLY A 487 -22.83 24.97 -29.23
C GLY A 487 -21.40 24.43 -29.28
N ASP A 488 -20.61 24.73 -28.24
CA ASP A 488 -19.20 24.37 -28.12
C ASP A 488 -19.05 22.89 -27.71
N GLN A 489 -18.18 22.14 -28.39
CA GLN A 489 -17.93 20.71 -28.16
C GLN A 489 -16.46 20.33 -28.42
N VAL A 490 -15.96 19.28 -27.76
CA VAL A 490 -14.68 18.62 -28.13
C VAL A 490 -14.91 17.13 -28.31
N HIS A 491 -14.38 16.56 -29.40
CA HIS A 491 -14.60 15.18 -29.84
C HIS A 491 -13.26 14.43 -29.92
N ILE A 492 -12.98 13.55 -28.97
CA ILE A 492 -11.66 12.89 -28.83
C ILE A 492 -11.71 11.50 -29.49
N ASP A 493 -11.07 11.36 -30.65
CA ASP A 493 -11.12 10.16 -31.49
C ASP A 493 -10.47 8.92 -30.84
N GLY A 494 -10.82 7.73 -31.35
CA GLY A 494 -10.25 6.44 -30.92
C GLY A 494 -10.87 5.81 -29.67
N PHE A 495 -11.73 6.52 -28.96
CA PHE A 495 -12.45 6.03 -27.77
C PHE A 495 -13.32 4.78 -28.05
N ASP A 496 -13.32 3.83 -27.10
CA ASP A 496 -14.15 2.61 -27.13
C ASP A 496 -15.17 2.64 -25.98
N PRO A 497 -16.49 2.75 -26.26
CA PRO A 497 -17.53 2.80 -25.22
C PRO A 497 -17.64 1.50 -24.40
N ASN A 498 -17.03 0.40 -24.85
CA ASN A 498 -17.02 -0.88 -24.12
C ASN A 498 -15.82 -0.99 -23.15
N ASP A 499 -14.83 -0.10 -23.27
CA ASP A 499 -13.61 -0.06 -22.45
C ASP A 499 -13.16 1.39 -22.22
N VAL A 500 -14.04 2.17 -21.57
CA VAL A 500 -13.91 3.63 -21.48
C VAL A 500 -12.61 4.06 -20.79
N PHE A 501 -12.17 3.30 -19.79
CA PHE A 501 -11.01 3.62 -18.95
C PHE A 501 -9.64 3.33 -19.61
N ASN A 502 -9.61 2.62 -20.75
CA ASN A 502 -8.36 2.28 -21.44
C ASN A 502 -8.20 2.94 -22.82
N SER A 503 -9.25 3.59 -23.35
CA SER A 503 -9.34 3.95 -24.77
C SER A 503 -9.10 5.43 -25.13
N SER A 504 -9.05 6.35 -24.16
CA SER A 504 -8.63 7.74 -24.42
C SER A 504 -7.10 7.89 -24.54
N SER A 505 -6.66 8.83 -25.39
CA SER A 505 -5.29 9.35 -25.50
C SER A 505 -5.05 10.50 -24.52
N VAL A 506 -5.95 11.49 -24.51
CA VAL A 506 -5.99 12.59 -23.54
C VAL A 506 -6.28 12.03 -22.15
N SER A 507 -5.38 12.26 -21.19
CA SER A 507 -5.52 11.75 -19.81
C SER A 507 -5.80 12.84 -18.76
N THR A 508 -5.51 14.12 -19.05
CA THR A 508 -5.80 15.25 -18.14
C THR A 508 -6.65 16.34 -18.79
N PHE A 509 -7.57 16.91 -17.99
CA PHE A 509 -8.49 17.97 -18.35
C PHE A 509 -8.35 19.11 -17.35
N ARG A 510 -7.92 20.29 -17.80
CA ARG A 510 -7.48 21.41 -16.96
C ARG A 510 -8.32 22.65 -17.23
N PHE A 511 -8.65 23.40 -16.18
CA PHE A 511 -9.56 24.55 -16.25
C PHE A 511 -8.90 25.80 -15.68
N ALA A 512 -9.29 26.97 -16.22
CA ALA A 512 -8.79 28.28 -15.82
C ALA A 512 -9.05 28.67 -14.34
N ASP A 513 -9.88 27.94 -13.59
CA ASP A 513 -10.04 28.12 -12.13
C ASP A 513 -9.05 27.29 -11.28
N GLY A 514 -8.09 26.64 -11.95
CA GLY A 514 -7.09 25.77 -11.36
C GLY A 514 -7.52 24.31 -11.23
N THR A 515 -8.82 23.99 -11.41
CA THR A 515 -9.35 22.62 -11.36
C THR A 515 -8.68 21.73 -12.40
N GLU A 516 -8.58 20.46 -12.06
CA GLU A 516 -8.06 19.40 -12.91
C GLU A 516 -8.89 18.14 -12.68
N LEU A 517 -9.14 17.41 -13.76
CA LEU A 517 -9.72 16.08 -13.75
C LEU A 517 -8.79 15.14 -14.52
N SER A 518 -8.49 13.97 -13.96
CA SER A 518 -8.01 12.85 -14.79
C SER A 518 -9.16 12.26 -15.59
N ILE A 519 -8.85 11.58 -16.70
CA ILE A 519 -9.82 10.86 -17.53
C ILE A 519 -10.74 9.94 -16.71
N ASN A 520 -10.20 9.26 -15.69
CA ASN A 520 -10.98 8.40 -14.78
C ASN A 520 -11.99 9.20 -13.93
N GLN A 521 -11.63 10.41 -13.47
CA GLN A 521 -12.52 11.30 -12.72
C GLN A 521 -13.57 11.98 -13.60
N LEU A 522 -13.28 12.15 -14.89
CA LEU A 522 -14.22 12.63 -15.89
C LEU A 522 -15.24 11.54 -16.22
N LEU A 523 -14.78 10.35 -16.64
CA LEU A 523 -15.61 9.21 -17.03
C LEU A 523 -16.52 8.71 -15.89
N ALA A 524 -16.05 8.71 -14.64
CA ALA A 524 -16.85 8.34 -13.47
C ALA A 524 -18.06 9.26 -13.19
N ARG A 525 -18.26 10.32 -13.98
CA ARG A 525 -19.49 11.14 -13.97
C ARG A 525 -20.59 10.55 -14.83
N GLY A 526 -20.26 9.67 -15.76
CA GLY A 526 -21.22 8.98 -16.61
C GLY A 526 -21.74 9.75 -17.81
N PHE A 527 -22.21 9.03 -18.84
CA PHE A 527 -22.67 9.61 -20.10
C PHE A 527 -24.18 9.92 -20.09
N ASP A 528 -24.56 10.92 -20.89
CA ASP A 528 -25.95 11.25 -21.20
C ASP A 528 -26.28 10.79 -22.64
N LEU A 529 -27.12 9.76 -22.76
CA LEU A 529 -27.50 9.13 -24.02
C LEU A 529 -28.97 9.47 -24.35
N ASP A 530 -29.15 10.22 -25.44
CA ASP A 530 -30.46 10.73 -25.89
C ASP A 530 -30.95 9.97 -27.14
N GLY A 531 -32.15 9.39 -27.05
CA GLY A 531 -32.92 8.82 -28.16
C GLY A 531 -33.65 9.87 -29.00
N THR A 532 -34.59 9.42 -29.84
CA THR A 532 -35.32 10.30 -30.78
C THR A 532 -36.80 10.46 -30.42
N SER A 533 -37.71 10.26 -31.37
CA SER A 533 -39.16 10.19 -31.14
C SER A 533 -39.74 9.08 -32.05
N GLY A 534 -39.10 7.92 -31.97
CA GLY A 534 -39.47 6.69 -32.67
C GLY A 534 -38.85 5.49 -31.94
N ASP A 535 -39.12 4.28 -32.42
CA ASP A 535 -38.65 3.05 -31.78
C ASP A 535 -37.09 2.94 -31.88
N ASP A 536 -36.39 3.28 -30.79
CA ASP A 536 -34.93 3.35 -30.73
C ASP A 536 -34.28 2.14 -30.02
N THR A 537 -32.96 2.00 -30.16
CA THR A 537 -32.18 0.96 -29.47
C THR A 537 -30.84 1.54 -29.04
N ILE A 538 -30.63 1.63 -27.73
CA ILE A 538 -29.48 2.30 -27.12
C ILE A 538 -28.78 1.31 -26.18
N THR A 539 -27.46 1.32 -26.23
CA THR A 539 -26.58 0.60 -25.29
C THR A 539 -25.60 1.61 -24.70
N GLY A 540 -25.46 1.59 -23.38
CA GLY A 540 -24.47 2.35 -22.63
C GLY A 540 -23.08 1.71 -22.68
N THR A 541 -22.40 1.76 -21.54
CA THR A 541 -20.96 1.61 -21.40
C THR A 541 -20.59 0.64 -20.27
N ASN A 542 -19.34 0.69 -19.81
CA ASN A 542 -18.90 0.10 -18.55
C ASN A 542 -18.64 1.15 -17.44
N THR A 543 -19.40 2.25 -17.46
CA THR A 543 -19.58 3.16 -16.32
C THR A 543 -21.05 3.60 -16.21
N THR A 544 -21.41 4.36 -15.17
CA THR A 544 -22.79 4.86 -14.96
C THR A 544 -23.31 5.63 -16.18
N ASP A 545 -24.51 5.31 -16.65
CA ASP A 545 -25.13 6.00 -17.80
C ASP A 545 -26.50 6.61 -17.49
N ARG A 546 -26.91 7.60 -18.29
CA ARG A 546 -28.23 8.26 -18.22
C ARG A 546 -28.90 8.21 -19.59
N ILE A 547 -29.79 7.23 -19.75
CA ILE A 547 -30.37 6.88 -21.04
C ILE A 547 -31.83 7.34 -21.10
N ARG A 548 -32.19 8.11 -22.13
CA ARG A 548 -33.53 8.66 -22.37
C ARG A 548 -34.07 8.24 -23.73
N GLY A 549 -35.14 7.44 -23.78
CA GLY A 549 -35.80 7.01 -25.03
C GLY A 549 -36.72 8.08 -25.64
N PHE A 550 -37.53 8.72 -24.78
CA PHE A 550 -38.54 9.74 -25.06
C PHE A 550 -39.91 9.22 -25.56
N ASP A 551 -40.13 9.15 -26.89
CA ASP A 551 -41.43 8.93 -27.54
C ASP A 551 -41.30 7.74 -28.51
N GLY A 552 -41.37 6.50 -28.02
CA GLY A 552 -40.96 5.31 -28.80
C GLY A 552 -41.62 3.98 -28.42
N ASN A 553 -40.89 2.88 -28.63
CA ASN A 553 -41.13 1.54 -28.08
C ASN A 553 -39.73 0.94 -27.89
N ASP A 554 -39.01 1.49 -26.92
CA ASP A 554 -37.55 1.55 -27.00
C ASP A 554 -36.88 0.34 -26.37
N THR A 555 -35.64 0.07 -26.77
CA THR A 555 -34.81 -0.97 -26.15
C THR A 555 -33.56 -0.31 -25.58
N LEU A 556 -33.59 -0.03 -24.28
CA LEU A 556 -32.52 0.64 -23.55
C LEU A 556 -31.74 -0.39 -22.73
N SER A 557 -30.43 -0.41 -22.93
CA SER A 557 -29.47 -1.17 -22.14
C SER A 557 -28.49 -0.20 -21.50
N GLY A 558 -28.32 -0.25 -20.18
CA GLY A 558 -27.21 0.40 -19.47
C GLY A 558 -25.90 -0.31 -19.82
N GLY A 559 -25.32 -1.01 -18.86
CA GLY A 559 -24.31 -2.01 -19.14
C GLY A 559 -23.66 -2.55 -17.88
N ALA A 560 -22.64 -1.85 -17.42
CA ALA A 560 -22.04 -2.06 -16.11
C ALA A 560 -21.72 -0.71 -15.47
N GLY A 561 -22.36 -0.41 -14.35
CA GLY A 561 -22.51 0.94 -13.83
C GLY A 561 -23.76 1.01 -12.96
N ASN A 562 -23.96 2.11 -12.24
CA ASN A 562 -25.23 2.39 -11.58
C ASN A 562 -26.05 3.28 -12.51
N ASP A 563 -26.89 2.69 -13.37
CA ASP A 563 -27.42 3.36 -14.54
C ASP A 563 -28.80 3.99 -14.29
N SER A 564 -29.20 4.93 -15.14
CA SER A 564 -30.45 5.69 -15.03
C SER A 564 -31.23 5.63 -16.35
N LEU A 565 -32.20 4.72 -16.45
CA LEU A 565 -32.97 4.46 -17.66
C LEU A 565 -34.37 5.09 -17.60
N ASP A 566 -34.69 5.99 -18.53
CA ASP A 566 -36.01 6.58 -18.75
C ASP A 566 -36.51 6.22 -20.17
N GLY A 567 -37.41 5.24 -20.27
CA GLY A 567 -38.05 4.91 -21.56
C GLY A 567 -38.94 6.04 -22.09
N GLY A 568 -39.57 6.78 -21.18
CA GLY A 568 -40.50 7.86 -21.52
C GLY A 568 -41.92 7.36 -21.79
N ALA A 569 -42.28 7.17 -23.06
CA ALA A 569 -43.68 7.12 -23.49
C ALA A 569 -43.99 6.05 -24.57
N GLY A 570 -43.75 4.79 -24.24
CA GLY A 570 -44.05 3.68 -25.15
C GLY A 570 -44.57 2.41 -24.48
N ALA A 571 -43.84 1.33 -24.73
CA ALA A 571 -44.04 -0.02 -24.21
C ALA A 571 -42.66 -0.68 -24.16
N ASP A 572 -41.81 -0.11 -23.31
CA ASP A 572 -40.37 -0.12 -23.52
C ASP A 572 -39.71 -1.35 -22.88
N ILE A 573 -38.51 -1.69 -23.35
CA ILE A 573 -37.65 -2.74 -22.81
C ILE A 573 -36.47 -2.06 -22.14
N LEU A 574 -36.42 -2.11 -20.81
CA LEU A 574 -35.39 -1.47 -20.01
C LEU A 574 -34.54 -2.55 -19.34
N MET A 575 -33.22 -2.44 -19.50
CA MET A 575 -32.21 -3.34 -18.94
C MET A 575 -31.10 -2.47 -18.36
N GLY A 576 -30.91 -2.44 -17.04
CA GLY A 576 -29.75 -1.78 -16.43
C GLY A 576 -28.49 -2.59 -16.74
N GLY A 577 -28.09 -3.46 -15.83
CA GLY A 577 -27.27 -4.62 -16.16
C GLY A 577 -26.48 -5.17 -14.98
N ALA A 578 -25.42 -4.44 -14.59
CA ALA A 578 -24.48 -4.83 -13.55
C ALA A 578 -24.04 -3.62 -12.70
N GLY A 579 -24.91 -3.22 -11.78
CA GLY A 579 -24.70 -2.25 -10.72
C GLY A 579 -26.04 -1.93 -10.03
N ASP A 580 -26.13 -0.85 -9.27
CA ASP A 580 -27.39 -0.46 -8.61
C ASP A 580 -28.20 0.50 -9.49
N ASP A 581 -29.03 -0.07 -10.35
CA ASP A 581 -29.70 0.63 -11.45
C ASP A 581 -31.00 1.36 -11.05
N THR A 582 -31.35 2.43 -11.76
CA THR A 582 -32.55 3.25 -11.52
C THR A 582 -33.40 3.37 -12.78
N TYR A 583 -34.60 2.78 -12.74
CA TYR A 583 -35.62 2.90 -13.78
C TYR A 583 -36.57 4.06 -13.46
N LEU A 584 -36.60 5.05 -14.33
CA LEU A 584 -37.39 6.27 -14.19
C LEU A 584 -38.71 6.20 -14.96
N ALA A 585 -39.68 7.00 -14.50
CA ALA A 585 -41.00 7.23 -15.10
C ALA A 585 -41.84 5.98 -15.46
N VAL A 586 -41.50 4.80 -14.93
CA VAL A 586 -41.99 3.51 -15.41
C VAL A 586 -43.53 3.41 -15.38
N THR A 587 -44.09 2.89 -16.47
CA THR A 587 -45.52 2.64 -16.69
C THR A 587 -45.85 1.16 -16.63
N GLY A 588 -47.14 0.79 -16.78
CA GLY A 588 -47.54 -0.61 -16.93
C GLY A 588 -47.52 -1.17 -18.35
N GLU A 589 -47.17 -0.41 -19.39
CA GLU A 589 -46.93 -0.99 -20.73
C GLU A 589 -45.48 -1.51 -20.86
N ASP A 590 -44.57 -1.02 -20.03
CA ASP A 590 -43.13 -1.33 -20.06
C ASP A 590 -42.76 -2.70 -19.50
N THR A 591 -41.52 -3.09 -19.78
CA THR A 591 -40.92 -4.37 -19.47
C THR A 591 -39.49 -4.15 -18.98
N LEU A 592 -39.26 -4.35 -17.68
CA LEU A 592 -37.93 -4.34 -17.09
C LEU A 592 -37.38 -5.77 -17.15
N THR A 593 -36.15 -5.95 -17.64
CA THR A 593 -35.43 -7.23 -17.62
C THR A 593 -34.08 -7.00 -16.97
N ASP A 594 -33.88 -7.58 -15.80
CA ASP A 594 -32.76 -7.24 -14.93
C ASP A 594 -32.26 -8.48 -14.18
N THR A 595 -30.98 -8.51 -13.83
CA THR A 595 -30.28 -9.73 -13.41
C THR A 595 -29.34 -9.57 -12.21
N GLN A 596 -28.95 -8.35 -11.83
CA GLN A 596 -27.98 -8.06 -10.76
C GLN A 596 -28.41 -6.79 -9.99
N GLY A 597 -27.72 -6.42 -8.90
CA GLY A 597 -27.92 -5.10 -8.24
C GLY A 597 -29.07 -4.92 -7.24
N HIS A 598 -29.06 -3.75 -6.57
CA HIS A 598 -30.07 -3.24 -5.63
C HIS A 598 -30.96 -2.13 -6.25
N ASN A 599 -31.75 -2.49 -7.25
CA ASN A 599 -32.23 -1.53 -8.25
C ASN A 599 -33.49 -0.76 -7.82
N THR A 600 -33.65 0.49 -8.24
CA THR A 600 -34.79 1.34 -7.91
C THR A 600 -35.75 1.47 -9.10
N ILE A 601 -37.03 1.11 -8.89
CA ILE A 601 -38.08 1.20 -9.92
C ILE A 601 -39.04 2.33 -9.54
N GLN A 602 -38.92 3.50 -10.18
CA GLN A 602 -39.75 4.67 -9.91
C GLN A 602 -40.97 4.74 -10.83
N LEU A 603 -42.15 4.45 -10.28
CA LEU A 603 -43.42 4.42 -11.01
C LEU A 603 -44.01 5.82 -11.21
N ALA A 604 -44.37 6.18 -12.45
CA ALA A 604 -44.86 7.53 -12.77
C ALA A 604 -46.22 7.90 -12.17
N GLN A 605 -47.16 6.96 -12.06
CA GLN A 605 -48.57 7.27 -11.76
C GLN A 605 -49.24 6.38 -10.69
N ALA A 606 -48.64 5.25 -10.32
CA ALA A 606 -49.20 4.34 -9.32
C ALA A 606 -48.85 4.78 -7.88
N ASN A 607 -49.79 4.59 -6.96
CA ASN A 607 -49.67 4.94 -5.54
C ASN A 607 -49.62 3.70 -4.62
N GLY A 608 -49.75 2.50 -5.20
CA GLY A 608 -49.59 1.23 -4.52
C GLY A 608 -49.92 0.03 -5.42
N VAL A 609 -49.85 -1.17 -4.85
CA VAL A 609 -50.28 -2.41 -5.52
C VAL A 609 -51.81 -2.49 -5.55
N GLY A 610 -52.35 -2.76 -6.72
CA GLY A 610 -53.79 -2.85 -6.98
C GLY A 610 -54.40 -4.19 -6.57
N ALA A 611 -55.73 -4.28 -6.65
CA ALA A 611 -56.49 -5.46 -6.23
C ALA A 611 -56.27 -6.73 -7.09
N GLY A 612 -55.41 -6.67 -8.11
CA GLY A 612 -54.93 -7.84 -8.84
C GLY A 612 -53.77 -8.57 -8.15
N GLY A 613 -53.04 -7.89 -7.25
CA GLY A 613 -51.86 -8.44 -6.58
C GLY A 613 -50.70 -8.73 -7.53
N LEU A 614 -49.86 -9.70 -7.14
CA LEU A 614 -48.78 -10.24 -7.96
C LEU A 614 -49.20 -11.53 -8.66
N LYS A 615 -48.62 -11.77 -9.83
CA LYS A 615 -48.79 -13.02 -10.58
C LYS A 615 -47.51 -13.38 -11.31
N ALA A 616 -46.75 -14.33 -10.77
CA ALA A 616 -45.63 -14.96 -11.46
C ALA A 616 -46.13 -15.81 -12.66
N THR A 617 -45.47 -15.68 -13.82
CA THR A 617 -45.69 -16.54 -15.00
C THR A 617 -44.40 -16.80 -15.75
N HIS A 618 -44.12 -18.09 -16.01
CA HIS A 618 -43.06 -18.51 -16.92
C HIS A 618 -43.27 -17.93 -18.32
N TYR A 619 -42.19 -17.53 -19.00
CA TYR A 619 -42.22 -17.08 -20.39
C TYR A 619 -41.11 -17.75 -21.23
N GLY A 620 -41.11 -17.49 -22.53
CA GLY A 620 -40.21 -18.18 -23.46
C GLY A 620 -40.54 -19.67 -23.64
N ASN A 621 -39.51 -20.47 -23.96
CA ASN A 621 -39.61 -21.92 -24.21
C ASN A 621 -38.84 -22.78 -23.18
N GLN A 622 -38.27 -22.16 -22.15
CA GLN A 622 -37.48 -22.81 -21.08
C GLN A 622 -38.18 -22.61 -19.74
N SER A 623 -38.11 -23.59 -18.84
CA SER A 623 -38.78 -23.57 -17.53
C SER A 623 -38.05 -22.73 -16.48
N GLN A 624 -37.26 -21.73 -16.89
CA GLN A 624 -36.37 -20.94 -16.05
C GLN A 624 -36.88 -19.50 -15.98
N TYR A 625 -36.98 -18.84 -17.14
CA TYR A 625 -37.41 -17.45 -17.25
C TYR A 625 -38.80 -17.19 -16.65
N LEU A 626 -38.86 -16.35 -15.61
CA LEU A 626 -40.03 -16.16 -14.75
C LEU A 626 -40.36 -14.68 -14.59
N ARG A 627 -41.50 -14.25 -15.14
CA ARG A 627 -41.94 -12.85 -15.12
C ARG A 627 -42.93 -12.61 -13.99
N VAL A 628 -42.72 -11.56 -13.20
CA VAL A 628 -43.72 -11.02 -12.28
C VAL A 628 -44.59 -10.01 -13.02
N ASP A 629 -45.90 -10.27 -13.06
CA ASP A 629 -46.91 -9.25 -13.34
C ASP A 629 -47.31 -8.60 -12.01
N ILE A 630 -47.06 -7.30 -11.83
CA ILE A 630 -47.49 -6.52 -10.65
C ILE A 630 -48.68 -5.64 -11.07
N ALA A 631 -49.89 -5.99 -10.63
CA ALA A 631 -51.07 -5.17 -10.90
C ALA A 631 -51.03 -3.89 -10.04
N LEU A 632 -51.10 -2.73 -10.67
CA LEU A 632 -50.98 -1.43 -10.01
C LEU A 632 -52.35 -0.83 -9.64
N ASP A 633 -52.40 0.10 -8.68
CA ASP A 633 -53.66 0.67 -8.19
C ASP A 633 -54.36 1.62 -9.19
N ASN A 634 -53.61 2.14 -10.17
CA ASN A 634 -54.14 2.84 -11.34
C ASN A 634 -54.88 1.90 -12.33
N GLY A 635 -54.67 0.57 -12.22
CA GLY A 635 -55.26 -0.46 -13.08
C GLY A 635 -54.34 -1.00 -14.18
N GLU A 636 -53.08 -0.56 -14.23
CA GLU A 636 -52.06 -1.02 -15.18
C GLU A 636 -51.29 -2.24 -14.61
N THR A 637 -50.26 -2.74 -15.30
CA THR A 637 -49.50 -3.92 -14.85
C THR A 637 -48.03 -3.86 -15.24
N LEU A 638 -47.17 -3.48 -14.28
CA LEU A 638 -45.71 -3.54 -14.45
C LEU A 638 -45.29 -5.00 -14.70
N LYS A 639 -44.37 -5.17 -15.66
CA LYS A 639 -43.78 -6.46 -16.04
C LYS A 639 -42.30 -6.44 -15.67
N ILE A 640 -41.91 -7.27 -14.71
CA ILE A 640 -40.50 -7.49 -14.38
C ILE A 640 -40.12 -8.91 -14.81
N GLN A 641 -39.22 -9.02 -15.77
CA GLN A 641 -38.62 -10.24 -16.26
C GLN A 641 -37.44 -10.65 -15.36
N ASP A 642 -37.28 -11.96 -15.18
CA ASP A 642 -36.26 -12.62 -14.34
C ASP A 642 -36.10 -12.12 -12.89
N ALA A 643 -37.10 -11.42 -12.35
CA ALA A 643 -37.17 -10.83 -11.00
C ALA A 643 -37.02 -11.78 -9.78
N PHE A 644 -36.76 -13.08 -10.01
CA PHE A 644 -36.46 -14.08 -8.99
C PHE A 644 -34.98 -14.50 -8.98
N TYR A 645 -34.17 -14.00 -9.93
CA TYR A 645 -32.78 -14.37 -10.15
C TYR A 645 -31.78 -13.46 -9.39
N GLY A 646 -32.28 -12.49 -8.61
CA GLY A 646 -31.48 -11.78 -7.59
C GLY A 646 -31.58 -10.26 -7.52
N THR A 647 -32.55 -9.65 -8.22
CA THR A 647 -32.82 -8.21 -8.15
C THR A 647 -33.37 -7.82 -6.76
N ASP A 648 -32.55 -7.18 -5.92
CA ASP A 648 -32.98 -6.67 -4.61
C ASP A 648 -33.67 -5.30 -4.79
N ALA A 649 -34.76 -5.30 -5.57
CA ALA A 649 -35.33 -4.10 -6.16
C ALA A 649 -36.30 -3.35 -5.22
N THR A 650 -36.20 -2.04 -5.17
CA THR A 650 -37.13 -1.15 -4.45
C THR A 650 -38.15 -0.54 -5.40
N LEU A 651 -39.44 -0.81 -5.21
CA LEU A 651 -40.51 -0.11 -5.92
C LEU A 651 -40.82 1.22 -5.21
N LEU A 652 -40.56 2.34 -5.89
CA LEU A 652 -40.91 3.68 -5.44
C LEU A 652 -42.21 4.15 -6.14
N PHE A 653 -43.28 4.25 -5.36
CA PHE A 653 -44.58 4.73 -5.82
C PHE A 653 -44.63 6.27 -5.87
N ALA A 654 -45.51 6.83 -6.71
CA ALA A 654 -45.65 8.27 -6.97
C ALA A 654 -46.09 9.12 -5.75
N ASN A 655 -46.44 8.49 -4.62
CA ASN A 655 -46.72 9.13 -3.34
C ASN A 655 -45.53 9.13 -2.37
N GLY A 656 -44.37 8.60 -2.77
CA GLY A 656 -43.19 8.42 -1.91
C GLY A 656 -43.25 7.20 -1.00
N HIS A 657 -44.20 6.28 -1.19
CA HIS A 657 -44.16 4.97 -0.55
C HIS A 657 -43.12 4.10 -1.26
N GLN A 658 -42.24 3.45 -0.49
CA GLN A 658 -41.29 2.44 -1.00
C GLN A 658 -41.78 1.04 -0.60
N LEU A 659 -41.49 0.05 -1.42
CA LEU A 659 -41.75 -1.35 -1.09
C LEU A 659 -40.73 -2.27 -1.76
N ASP A 660 -40.02 -3.02 -0.93
CA ASP A 660 -39.00 -3.97 -1.35
C ASP A 660 -39.67 -5.14 -2.10
N LEU A 661 -39.15 -5.46 -3.29
CA LEU A 661 -39.76 -6.44 -4.19
C LEU A 661 -39.77 -7.83 -3.56
N GLU A 662 -38.70 -8.23 -2.86
CA GLU A 662 -38.62 -9.48 -2.09
C GLU A 662 -39.78 -9.60 -1.08
N THR A 663 -39.99 -8.57 -0.24
CA THR A 663 -41.08 -8.53 0.73
C THR A 663 -42.46 -8.63 0.07
N LEU A 664 -42.64 -7.95 -1.07
CA LEU A 664 -43.89 -7.99 -1.85
C LEU A 664 -44.13 -9.36 -2.51
N VAL A 665 -43.07 -9.99 -3.01
CA VAL A 665 -43.05 -11.32 -3.64
C VAL A 665 -43.39 -12.41 -2.60
N GLY A 666 -42.65 -12.47 -1.49
CA GLY A 666 -42.87 -13.45 -0.42
C GLY A 666 -44.24 -13.33 0.24
N ALA A 667 -44.75 -12.11 0.43
CA ALA A 667 -46.09 -11.91 1.00
C ALA A 667 -47.25 -12.27 0.04
N SER A 668 -46.99 -12.43 -1.26
CA SER A 668 -48.04 -12.55 -2.30
C SER A 668 -48.07 -13.90 -3.04
N LEU A 669 -46.97 -14.65 -3.07
CA LEU A 669 -46.87 -15.91 -3.81
C LEU A 669 -46.98 -17.11 -2.89
N THR A 670 -48.14 -17.78 -2.91
CA THR A 670 -48.47 -18.91 -2.04
C THR A 670 -48.48 -20.25 -2.81
N THR A 671 -47.55 -20.45 -3.73
CA THR A 671 -47.56 -21.56 -4.68
C THR A 671 -46.16 -22.09 -4.94
N ALA A 672 -45.94 -23.37 -4.61
CA ALA A 672 -44.62 -23.94 -4.58
C ALA A 672 -43.86 -23.84 -5.92
N LEU A 673 -42.62 -23.34 -5.87
CA LEU A 673 -41.73 -23.10 -7.00
C LEU A 673 -40.74 -24.26 -7.20
N ASN A 674 -40.11 -24.27 -8.38
CA ASN A 674 -39.04 -25.20 -8.73
C ASN A 674 -38.09 -24.48 -9.70
N LEU A 675 -37.17 -23.71 -9.15
CA LEU A 675 -36.27 -22.79 -9.87
C LEU A 675 -34.87 -23.39 -9.97
N GLN A 676 -34.14 -22.99 -11.01
CA GLN A 676 -32.76 -23.39 -11.23
C GLN A 676 -31.99 -22.24 -11.92
N LEU A 677 -30.86 -21.84 -11.34
CA LEU A 677 -29.86 -20.96 -11.96
C LEU A 677 -29.10 -21.73 -13.05
N ASP A 678 -28.08 -21.12 -13.66
CA ASP A 678 -27.25 -21.80 -14.67
C ASP A 678 -25.92 -22.34 -14.10
N ASN A 679 -24.79 -21.81 -14.53
CA ASN A 679 -23.45 -22.20 -14.14
C ASN A 679 -22.56 -20.98 -13.81
N SER A 680 -23.11 -19.74 -13.80
CA SER A 680 -22.33 -18.51 -13.57
C SER A 680 -22.35 -17.97 -12.13
N GLY A 681 -23.31 -18.38 -11.30
CA GLY A 681 -23.57 -17.78 -9.99
C GLY A 681 -24.74 -16.80 -10.02
N GLY A 682 -25.59 -16.80 -9.00
CA GLY A 682 -26.74 -15.88 -8.88
C GLY A 682 -27.49 -15.99 -7.55
N LYS A 683 -28.71 -15.45 -7.46
CA LYS A 683 -29.58 -15.60 -6.27
C LYS A 683 -30.92 -16.26 -6.63
N LEU A 684 -31.54 -16.99 -5.70
CA LEU A 684 -32.93 -17.46 -5.83
C LEU A 684 -33.73 -17.23 -4.55
N TYR A 685 -35.01 -16.90 -4.73
CA TYR A 685 -35.99 -16.73 -3.65
C TYR A 685 -37.24 -17.58 -3.92
N GLY A 686 -37.66 -18.40 -2.95
CA GLY A 686 -38.87 -19.24 -3.03
C GLY A 686 -40.15 -18.45 -2.75
N GLY A 687 -40.31 -17.97 -1.52
CA GLY A 687 -41.46 -17.20 -1.07
C GLY A 687 -42.28 -17.98 -0.05
N ALA A 688 -43.57 -18.27 -0.35
CA ALA A 688 -44.39 -19.12 0.50
C ALA A 688 -44.85 -20.39 -0.25
N GLY A 689 -44.29 -21.54 0.12
CA GLY A 689 -44.28 -22.70 -0.75
C GLY A 689 -43.91 -24.04 -0.09
N ASN A 690 -43.17 -24.84 -0.86
CA ASN A 690 -42.57 -26.12 -0.50
C ASN A 690 -41.52 -26.40 -1.60
N ASP A 691 -40.55 -25.51 -1.67
CA ASP A 691 -39.88 -25.09 -2.90
C ASP A 691 -38.64 -25.90 -3.21
N ARG A 692 -38.15 -25.74 -4.44
CA ARG A 692 -36.93 -26.38 -4.94
C ARG A 692 -36.08 -25.34 -5.64
N LEU A 693 -34.95 -25.01 -5.03
CA LEU A 693 -34.00 -24.03 -5.54
C LEU A 693 -32.67 -24.74 -5.80
N TYR A 694 -32.16 -24.59 -7.02
CA TYR A 694 -30.92 -25.21 -7.48
C TYR A 694 -29.96 -24.14 -8.01
N GLY A 695 -28.77 -24.02 -7.41
CA GLY A 695 -27.71 -23.10 -7.83
C GLY A 695 -27.03 -23.59 -9.11
N GLY A 696 -26.12 -24.56 -9.00
CA GLY A 696 -25.56 -25.25 -10.15
C GLY A 696 -24.06 -25.39 -10.09
N SER A 697 -23.31 -24.36 -10.50
CA SER A 697 -21.84 -24.36 -10.42
C SER A 697 -21.16 -22.98 -10.32
N GLY A 698 -21.86 -21.96 -9.82
CA GLY A 698 -21.24 -20.69 -9.42
C GLY A 698 -21.36 -20.53 -7.90
N GLY A 699 -20.95 -19.37 -7.35
CA GLY A 699 -21.28 -19.04 -5.96
C GLY A 699 -22.71 -18.48 -5.89
N ASP A 700 -23.63 -19.23 -5.27
CA ASP A 700 -25.07 -18.99 -5.33
C ASP A 700 -25.68 -18.60 -3.96
N ARG A 701 -26.64 -17.66 -3.92
CA ARG A 701 -27.41 -17.32 -2.70
C ARG A 701 -28.86 -17.76 -2.79
N LEU A 702 -29.26 -18.77 -2.00
CA LEU A 702 -30.57 -19.40 -2.06
C LEU A 702 -31.37 -19.14 -0.77
N SER A 703 -32.63 -18.71 -0.90
CA SER A 703 -33.54 -18.45 0.22
C SER A 703 -34.92 -19.08 -0.02
N GLY A 704 -35.36 -20.02 0.83
CA GLY A 704 -36.68 -20.65 0.72
C GLY A 704 -37.81 -19.73 1.20
N ALA A 705 -37.62 -19.21 2.41
CA ALA A 705 -38.44 -18.27 3.20
C ALA A 705 -39.59 -18.89 4.03
N TRP A 706 -40.67 -19.42 3.45
CA TRP A 706 -41.84 -19.92 4.22
C TRP A 706 -42.36 -21.28 3.69
N GLY A 707 -41.98 -22.39 4.32
CA GLY A 707 -42.47 -23.74 3.96
C GLY A 707 -41.50 -24.86 4.34
N ASP A 708 -41.85 -26.12 4.01
CA ASP A 708 -40.83 -27.19 4.03
C ASP A 708 -40.14 -27.21 2.64
N ASP A 709 -39.01 -26.52 2.50
CA ASP A 709 -38.32 -26.28 1.23
C ASP A 709 -37.11 -27.21 0.99
N THR A 710 -36.46 -27.07 -0.16
CA THR A 710 -35.27 -27.84 -0.54
C THR A 710 -34.33 -26.98 -1.37
N LEU A 711 -33.23 -26.57 -0.75
CA LEU A 711 -32.19 -25.75 -1.35
C LEU A 711 -30.97 -26.62 -1.64
N SER A 712 -30.39 -26.42 -2.82
CA SER A 712 -29.17 -27.09 -3.26
C SER A 712 -28.31 -26.07 -3.99
N GLY A 713 -27.16 -25.70 -3.43
CA GLY A 713 -26.18 -24.83 -4.09
C GLY A 713 -25.59 -25.53 -5.32
N GLY A 714 -24.42 -26.13 -5.19
CA GLY A 714 -24.04 -27.31 -5.97
C GLY A 714 -22.54 -27.48 -6.12
N ALA A 715 -21.85 -26.43 -6.57
CA ALA A 715 -20.39 -26.37 -6.67
C ALA A 715 -19.96 -24.91 -6.81
N GLY A 716 -19.39 -24.36 -5.76
CA GLY A 716 -19.24 -22.92 -5.59
C GLY A 716 -18.98 -22.60 -4.13
N ASN A 717 -19.01 -21.33 -3.77
CA ASN A 717 -19.07 -20.93 -2.37
C ASN A 717 -20.45 -20.32 -2.15
N ASP A 718 -21.39 -21.15 -1.71
CA ASP A 718 -22.81 -20.87 -1.72
C ASP A 718 -23.28 -20.30 -0.39
N THR A 719 -24.47 -19.70 -0.37
CA THR A 719 -25.13 -19.23 0.87
C THR A 719 -26.58 -19.65 0.89
N LEU A 720 -26.91 -20.59 1.77
CA LEU A 720 -28.23 -21.19 1.90
C LEU A 720 -28.96 -20.68 3.14
N ILE A 721 -30.21 -20.32 2.95
CA ILE A 721 -31.13 -19.86 4.00
C ILE A 721 -32.42 -20.64 3.84
N GLY A 722 -32.77 -21.47 4.82
CA GLY A 722 -34.06 -22.18 4.82
C GLY A 722 -35.20 -21.17 4.86
N GLY A 723 -35.52 -20.70 6.06
CA GLY A 723 -36.47 -19.63 6.26
C GLY A 723 -37.28 -19.84 7.52
N ALA A 724 -38.38 -20.58 7.40
CA ALA A 724 -39.21 -21.01 8.51
C ALA A 724 -40.03 -22.25 8.12
N ASP A 725 -40.25 -23.13 9.11
CA ASP A 725 -40.80 -24.51 9.06
C ASP A 725 -39.73 -25.63 9.09
N ARG A 726 -39.43 -26.35 8.00
CA ARG A 726 -38.31 -27.33 7.98
C ARG A 726 -37.73 -27.48 6.58
N ASP A 727 -36.50 -27.04 6.45
CA ASP A 727 -35.81 -27.04 5.17
C ASP A 727 -34.75 -28.15 5.06
N LEU A 728 -34.46 -28.51 3.82
CA LEU A 728 -33.32 -29.35 3.46
C LEU A 728 -32.29 -28.50 2.73
N LEU A 729 -31.16 -28.24 3.39
CA LEU A 729 -30.08 -27.41 2.89
C LEU A 729 -28.89 -28.28 2.48
N LEU A 730 -28.52 -28.21 1.21
CA LEU A 730 -27.41 -28.95 0.60
C LEU A 730 -26.46 -27.91 -0.03
N GLY A 731 -25.22 -27.77 0.45
CA GLY A 731 -24.26 -26.84 -0.16
C GLY A 731 -23.75 -27.47 -1.46
N GLY A 732 -22.67 -28.23 -1.34
CA GLY A 732 -22.30 -29.28 -2.28
C GLY A 732 -20.81 -29.48 -2.42
N ALA A 733 -20.12 -28.48 -2.98
CA ALA A 733 -18.72 -28.61 -3.38
C ALA A 733 -18.00 -27.24 -3.44
N GLY A 734 -17.80 -26.67 -2.26
CA GLY A 734 -16.88 -25.56 -1.97
C GLY A 734 -17.13 -25.05 -0.56
N ASN A 735 -16.84 -23.78 -0.28
CA ASN A 735 -16.88 -23.25 1.09
C ASN A 735 -18.20 -22.53 1.33
N ASP A 736 -19.19 -23.27 1.83
CA ASP A 736 -20.60 -22.88 1.87
C ASP A 736 -21.04 -22.31 3.22
N ILE A 737 -22.01 -21.41 3.17
CA ILE A 737 -22.55 -20.65 4.31
C ILE A 737 -24.01 -21.04 4.54
N TYR A 738 -24.39 -21.27 5.79
CA TYR A 738 -25.77 -21.52 6.21
C TYR A 738 -26.19 -20.46 7.24
N GLU A 739 -27.14 -19.60 6.89
CA GLU A 739 -27.57 -18.50 7.77
C GLU A 739 -28.79 -18.92 8.61
N LEU A 740 -28.63 -18.96 9.93
CA LEU A 740 -29.64 -19.39 10.91
C LEU A 740 -30.11 -18.26 11.82
N SER A 741 -31.38 -18.28 12.18
CA SER A 741 -32.07 -17.33 13.07
C SER A 741 -32.92 -18.09 14.08
N ALA A 742 -33.35 -17.47 15.18
CA ALA A 742 -34.27 -18.12 16.14
C ALA A 742 -35.69 -18.36 15.58
N THR A 743 -35.89 -18.11 14.28
CA THR A 743 -37.08 -18.44 13.49
C THR A 743 -36.83 -19.47 12.38
N SER A 744 -35.59 -19.96 12.19
CA SER A 744 -35.20 -20.81 11.05
C SER A 744 -35.98 -22.12 10.95
N GLY A 745 -36.48 -22.66 12.06
CA GLY A 745 -37.47 -23.73 12.02
C GLY A 745 -36.96 -25.01 12.67
N ALA A 746 -36.60 -26.02 11.87
CA ALA A 746 -36.12 -27.31 12.37
C ALA A 746 -35.30 -28.07 11.30
N ASP A 747 -34.32 -27.35 10.73
CA ASP A 747 -33.68 -27.63 9.43
C ASP A 747 -32.75 -28.84 9.42
N LEU A 748 -32.52 -29.36 8.22
CA LEU A 748 -31.62 -30.47 7.91
C LEU A 748 -30.50 -29.99 6.98
N ILE A 749 -29.35 -29.70 7.55
CA ILE A 749 -28.14 -29.30 6.83
C ILE A 749 -27.35 -30.56 6.47
N THR A 750 -26.90 -30.69 5.22
CA THR A 750 -26.16 -31.86 4.74
C THR A 750 -25.02 -31.42 3.84
N ASP A 751 -23.80 -31.44 4.37
CA ASP A 751 -22.58 -31.27 3.58
C ASP A 751 -21.46 -32.19 4.07
N THR A 752 -20.43 -32.36 3.23
CA THR A 752 -19.22 -33.18 3.44
C THR A 752 -18.00 -32.70 2.62
N GLU A 753 -18.06 -31.58 1.92
CA GLU A 753 -16.93 -31.02 1.15
C GLU A 753 -16.66 -29.56 1.58
N GLY A 754 -15.45 -29.03 1.30
CA GLY A 754 -15.02 -27.67 1.66
C GLY A 754 -14.92 -27.32 3.16
N ASP A 755 -14.62 -26.05 3.44
CA ASP A 755 -14.59 -25.45 4.79
C ASP A 755 -15.84 -24.56 4.98
N ASN A 756 -16.84 -25.07 5.68
CA ASN A 756 -18.19 -24.48 5.74
C ASN A 756 -18.42 -23.59 6.97
N ILE A 757 -19.45 -22.75 6.92
CA ILE A 757 -19.82 -21.80 7.98
C ILE A 757 -21.29 -21.93 8.35
N ILE A 758 -21.60 -22.26 9.61
CA ILE A 758 -22.90 -21.95 10.21
C ILE A 758 -22.83 -20.51 10.73
N ARG A 759 -23.64 -19.60 10.19
CA ARG A 759 -23.73 -18.21 10.64
C ARG A 759 -25.00 -17.99 11.44
N PHE A 760 -24.85 -17.56 12.69
CA PHE A 760 -25.94 -17.24 13.59
C PHE A 760 -26.30 -15.75 13.53
N ALA A 761 -27.57 -15.45 13.25
CA ALA A 761 -28.15 -14.13 13.38
C ALA A 761 -28.17 -13.66 14.85
N ALA A 762 -28.33 -12.35 15.06
CA ALA A 762 -28.18 -11.69 16.35
C ALA A 762 -29.25 -12.05 17.42
N ASP A 763 -30.23 -12.90 17.10
CA ASP A 763 -31.19 -13.46 18.05
C ASP A 763 -30.78 -14.83 18.62
N ILE A 764 -29.78 -15.49 18.01
CA ILE A 764 -29.08 -16.66 18.53
C ILE A 764 -27.81 -16.19 19.25
N SER A 765 -27.55 -16.76 20.43
CA SER A 765 -26.39 -16.41 21.26
C SER A 765 -25.96 -17.57 22.14
N ALA A 766 -24.73 -17.51 22.65
CA ALA A 766 -24.18 -18.49 23.59
C ALA A 766 -25.08 -18.76 24.83
N ALA A 767 -25.95 -17.80 25.21
CA ALA A 767 -26.83 -17.92 26.36
C ALA A 767 -28.21 -18.57 26.07
N ASN A 768 -28.59 -18.74 24.79
CA ASN A 768 -29.85 -19.38 24.40
C ASN A 768 -29.69 -20.59 23.47
N LEU A 769 -28.48 -20.83 22.96
CA LEU A 769 -28.10 -21.99 22.17
C LEU A 769 -27.72 -23.18 23.07
N THR A 770 -28.15 -24.38 22.69
CA THR A 770 -27.78 -25.65 23.34
C THR A 770 -27.50 -26.71 22.28
N VAL A 771 -26.41 -27.47 22.43
CA VAL A 771 -25.91 -28.37 21.38
C VAL A 771 -25.85 -29.81 21.87
N SER A 772 -26.23 -30.75 20.99
CA SER A 772 -26.26 -32.18 21.30
C SER A 772 -25.78 -33.00 20.09
N THR A 773 -24.84 -33.91 20.32
CA THR A 773 -24.36 -34.85 19.29
C THR A 773 -25.30 -36.04 19.14
N LEU A 774 -25.41 -36.54 17.91
CA LEU A 774 -26.28 -37.64 17.50
C LEU A 774 -25.51 -38.60 16.57
N THR A 775 -26.09 -39.76 16.31
CA THR A 775 -25.66 -40.64 15.22
C THR A 775 -26.80 -40.78 14.21
N MET A 776 -26.63 -40.22 13.01
CA MET A 776 -27.62 -40.29 11.93
C MET A 776 -27.04 -41.11 10.77
N ALA A 777 -27.80 -42.09 10.28
CA ALA A 777 -27.38 -43.08 9.27
C ALA A 777 -26.10 -43.89 9.57
N GLY A 778 -25.44 -43.68 10.72
CA GLY A 778 -24.14 -44.25 11.07
C GLY A 778 -22.99 -43.22 11.13
N GLN A 779 -23.25 -41.96 10.78
CA GLN A 779 -22.31 -40.84 10.88
C GLN A 779 -22.58 -39.96 12.12
N PRO A 780 -21.59 -39.17 12.58
CA PRO A 780 -21.81 -38.08 13.52
C PRO A 780 -22.78 -37.04 12.94
N ALA A 781 -23.67 -36.53 13.78
CA ALA A 781 -24.59 -35.45 13.46
C ALA A 781 -24.69 -34.48 14.64
N LEU A 782 -24.94 -33.19 14.35
CA LEU A 782 -24.98 -32.11 15.34
C LEU A 782 -26.36 -31.48 15.36
N ARG A 783 -27.10 -31.64 16.46
CA ARG A 783 -28.38 -30.95 16.67
C ARG A 783 -28.15 -29.70 17.49
N MET A 784 -28.60 -28.58 16.96
CA MET A 784 -28.61 -27.26 17.59
C MET A 784 -30.03 -26.92 18.05
N LYS A 785 -30.13 -26.26 19.21
CA LYS A 785 -31.40 -25.87 19.81
C LYS A 785 -31.36 -24.45 20.35
N VAL A 786 -32.27 -23.61 19.88
CA VAL A 786 -32.42 -22.22 20.33
C VAL A 786 -33.60 -22.13 21.29
N ASN A 787 -33.38 -21.57 22.49
CA ASN A 787 -34.33 -21.54 23.60
C ASN A 787 -34.91 -22.94 23.98
N GLY A 788 -34.17 -24.01 23.66
CA GLY A 788 -34.58 -25.41 23.87
C GLY A 788 -35.51 -26.02 22.79
N VAL A 789 -35.89 -25.25 21.77
CA VAL A 789 -36.55 -25.75 20.55
C VAL A 789 -35.48 -26.23 19.58
N GLU A 790 -35.74 -27.31 18.83
CA GLU A 790 -34.83 -27.81 17.78
C GLU A 790 -34.91 -26.90 16.56
N ASP A 791 -33.77 -26.33 16.17
CA ASP A 791 -33.67 -25.18 15.26
C ASP A 791 -33.01 -25.58 13.93
N ALA A 792 -31.86 -26.26 14.00
CA ALA A 792 -31.23 -26.93 12.87
C ALA A 792 -30.45 -28.19 13.32
N THR A 793 -30.26 -29.14 12.40
CA THR A 793 -29.42 -30.32 12.57
C THR A 793 -28.51 -30.53 11.37
N ILE A 794 -27.20 -30.48 11.61
CA ILE A 794 -26.17 -30.90 10.65
C ILE A 794 -26.15 -32.43 10.65
N THR A 795 -26.44 -33.07 9.51
CA THR A 795 -26.66 -34.52 9.43
C THR A 795 -25.43 -35.34 9.01
N SER A 796 -24.39 -34.68 8.50
CA SER A 796 -23.10 -35.24 8.09
C SER A 796 -21.99 -34.18 8.17
N GLY A 797 -20.72 -34.61 8.13
CA GLY A 797 -19.58 -33.69 7.94
C GLY A 797 -19.39 -32.64 9.03
N VAL A 798 -19.82 -32.90 10.27
CA VAL A 798 -19.79 -31.95 11.40
C VAL A 798 -18.40 -31.32 11.64
N ASP A 799 -17.35 -32.05 11.29
CA ASP A 799 -15.95 -31.64 11.30
C ASP A 799 -15.61 -30.53 10.29
N HIS A 800 -16.31 -30.46 9.14
CA HIS A 800 -16.13 -29.45 8.09
C HIS A 800 -16.72 -28.06 8.42
N TYR A 801 -17.39 -27.88 9.57
CA TYR A 801 -18.07 -26.63 9.90
C TYR A 801 -17.30 -25.78 10.90
N SER A 802 -17.21 -24.49 10.61
CA SER A 802 -16.99 -23.42 11.58
C SER A 802 -18.32 -22.75 11.96
N PHE A 803 -18.33 -22.07 13.10
CA PHE A 803 -19.53 -21.48 13.70
C PHE A 803 -19.29 -20.00 13.97
N GLU A 804 -20.03 -19.13 13.30
CA GLU A 804 -19.91 -17.67 13.32
C GLU A 804 -21.09 -17.04 14.07
N PHE A 805 -20.83 -16.22 15.07
CA PHE A 805 -21.85 -15.41 15.76
C PHE A 805 -21.86 -13.97 15.24
N ALA A 806 -22.98 -13.27 15.46
CA ALA A 806 -23.22 -11.90 15.00
C ALA A 806 -22.28 -10.80 15.58
N ASP A 807 -21.38 -11.15 16.50
CA ASP A 807 -20.29 -10.27 16.97
C ASP A 807 -18.97 -10.47 16.19
N GLY A 808 -18.96 -11.36 15.18
CA GLY A 808 -17.79 -11.72 14.39
C GLY A 808 -16.92 -12.80 15.03
N SER A 809 -17.27 -13.31 16.22
CA SER A 809 -16.55 -14.45 16.81
C SER A 809 -16.80 -15.72 15.98
N ARG A 810 -15.72 -16.44 15.68
CA ARG A 810 -15.75 -17.72 14.97
C ARG A 810 -15.11 -18.80 15.82
N MET A 811 -15.71 -19.99 15.81
CA MET A 811 -15.21 -21.19 16.48
C MET A 811 -15.08 -22.33 15.47
N THR A 812 -14.05 -23.15 15.59
CA THR A 812 -13.99 -24.46 14.94
C THR A 812 -15.10 -25.38 15.48
N SER A 813 -15.43 -26.45 14.74
CA SER A 813 -16.30 -27.52 15.22
C SER A 813 -15.88 -28.07 16.58
N ALA A 814 -14.57 -28.20 16.84
CA ALA A 814 -14.02 -28.64 18.12
C ALA A 814 -14.30 -27.65 19.27
N GLU A 815 -13.98 -26.37 19.10
CA GLU A 815 -14.22 -25.33 20.11
C GLU A 815 -15.71 -25.10 20.38
N PHE A 816 -16.53 -25.13 19.33
CA PHE A 816 -17.98 -25.03 19.43
C PHE A 816 -18.56 -26.21 20.23
N LEU A 817 -18.02 -27.41 20.03
CA LEU A 817 -18.40 -28.59 20.81
C LEU A 817 -17.94 -28.50 22.28
N LEU A 818 -16.73 -28.02 22.56
CA LEU A 818 -16.24 -27.76 23.92
C LEU A 818 -17.14 -26.75 24.67
N ASN A 819 -17.52 -25.67 24.00
CA ASN A 819 -18.27 -24.56 24.61
C ASN A 819 -19.79 -24.84 24.77
N PHE A 820 -20.38 -25.73 23.97
CA PHE A 820 -21.85 -25.88 23.91
C PHE A 820 -22.42 -27.31 24.07
N ARG A 821 -21.60 -28.37 24.13
CA ARG A 821 -22.08 -29.75 24.31
C ARG A 821 -22.44 -30.03 25.78
N ALA A 822 -23.75 -30.09 26.07
CA ALA A 822 -24.27 -30.22 27.43
C ALA A 822 -24.64 -31.66 27.87
N GLU A 823 -24.04 -32.69 27.26
CA GLU A 823 -24.37 -34.12 27.51
C GLU A 823 -23.09 -34.91 27.83
N PRO A 824 -23.04 -35.72 28.91
CA PRO A 824 -21.82 -36.45 29.29
C PRO A 824 -21.24 -37.38 28.22
N GLN A 825 -19.91 -37.34 28.07
CA GLN A 825 -19.13 -38.06 27.07
C GLN A 825 -18.21 -39.14 27.69
N THR A 826 -17.74 -40.05 26.85
CA THR A 826 -16.55 -40.84 27.13
C THR A 826 -15.73 -40.89 25.85
N VAL A 827 -14.62 -40.17 25.84
CA VAL A 827 -13.79 -39.92 24.66
C VAL A 827 -12.57 -40.83 24.72
N TYR A 828 -12.21 -41.42 23.57
CA TYR A 828 -11.06 -42.29 23.41
C TYR A 828 -10.24 -41.81 22.22
N GLY A 829 -8.96 -41.52 22.47
CA GLY A 829 -7.94 -41.35 21.43
C GLY A 829 -7.46 -42.69 20.86
N ASN A 830 -6.20 -42.79 20.47
CA ASN A 830 -5.58 -43.98 19.90
C ASN A 830 -4.06 -44.07 20.14
N ASP A 831 -3.33 -44.90 19.39
CA ASP A 831 -1.87 -45.04 19.47
C ASP A 831 -1.12 -43.87 18.75
N THR A 832 -1.69 -42.66 18.70
CA THR A 832 -1.07 -41.44 18.16
C THR A 832 -1.49 -40.20 18.94
N GLY A 833 -0.64 -39.15 18.94
CA GLY A 833 -0.95 -37.84 19.52
C GLY A 833 -2.27 -37.24 19.05
N ASP A 834 -3.26 -37.18 19.95
CA ASP A 834 -4.63 -36.75 19.68
C ASP A 834 -4.97 -35.43 20.41
N THR A 835 -6.15 -34.85 20.11
CA THR A 835 -6.69 -33.72 20.89
C THR A 835 -8.14 -34.02 21.26
N LEU A 836 -8.40 -34.11 22.56
CA LEU A 836 -9.66 -34.61 23.12
C LEU A 836 -10.42 -33.49 23.82
N TYR A 837 -11.74 -33.44 23.61
CA TYR A 837 -12.64 -32.43 24.17
C TYR A 837 -13.85 -33.11 24.82
N GLY A 838 -14.13 -32.79 26.09
CA GLY A 838 -15.36 -33.16 26.78
C GLY A 838 -16.53 -32.29 26.36
N GLY A 839 -16.71 -31.17 27.06
CA GLY A 839 -17.79 -30.21 26.80
C GLY A 839 -18.18 -29.34 27.99
N GLN A 840 -19.46 -29.42 28.35
CA GLN A 840 -20.11 -28.68 29.45
C GLN A 840 -20.81 -29.67 30.42
N ALA A 841 -20.22 -30.84 30.61
CA ALA A 841 -20.73 -31.93 31.43
C ALA A 841 -19.58 -32.72 32.09
N ALA A 842 -19.89 -33.53 33.10
CA ALA A 842 -18.88 -34.36 33.77
C ALA A 842 -18.48 -35.55 32.87
N ASP A 843 -17.28 -35.48 32.31
CA ASP A 843 -16.82 -36.29 31.19
C ASP A 843 -15.65 -37.22 31.55
N THR A 844 -15.19 -38.02 30.59
CA THR A 844 -14.04 -38.91 30.76
C THR A 844 -13.26 -39.04 29.46
N LEU A 845 -11.98 -38.65 29.48
CA LEU A 845 -11.08 -38.63 28.34
C LEU A 845 -9.95 -39.65 28.55
N TYR A 846 -9.70 -40.47 27.53
CA TYR A 846 -8.62 -41.46 27.49
C TYR A 846 -7.71 -41.22 26.27
N GLY A 847 -6.49 -40.71 26.45
CA GLY A 847 -5.53 -40.50 25.35
C GLY A 847 -5.13 -41.81 24.67
N GLN A 848 -4.57 -42.73 25.48
CA GLN A 848 -4.02 -44.07 25.21
C GLN A 848 -2.51 -44.10 24.93
N GLY A 849 -1.99 -43.33 23.98
CA GLY A 849 -0.56 -43.32 23.74
C GLY A 849 -0.12 -42.46 22.57
N GLY A 850 0.59 -41.39 22.85
CA GLY A 850 0.93 -40.38 21.87
C GLY A 850 1.70 -39.21 22.47
N ASN A 851 1.15 -38.03 22.22
CA ASN A 851 1.51 -36.73 22.78
C ASN A 851 0.20 -35.96 22.74
N ASP A 852 -0.63 -36.19 23.75
CA ASP A 852 -2.07 -35.91 23.70
C ASP A 852 -2.41 -34.57 24.36
N SER A 853 -3.39 -33.84 23.81
CA SER A 853 -3.89 -32.58 24.37
C SER A 853 -5.32 -32.79 24.89
N LEU A 854 -5.51 -32.74 26.21
CA LEU A 854 -6.77 -33.06 26.88
C LEU A 854 -7.44 -31.79 27.40
N TRP A 855 -8.66 -31.54 26.94
CA TRP A 855 -9.57 -30.48 27.40
C TRP A 855 -10.83 -31.12 27.97
N GLY A 856 -10.99 -31.12 29.30
CA GLY A 856 -12.28 -31.50 29.91
C GLY A 856 -13.38 -30.53 29.47
N GLY A 857 -13.18 -29.26 29.84
CA GLY A 857 -14.18 -28.21 29.67
C GLY A 857 -14.87 -27.94 31.01
N ALA A 858 -16.15 -27.59 31.01
CA ALA A 858 -16.87 -27.31 32.25
C ALA A 858 -17.56 -28.58 32.80
N GLY A 859 -16.97 -29.23 33.80
CA GLY A 859 -17.39 -30.52 34.30
C GLY A 859 -16.98 -30.84 35.74
N ASP A 860 -16.60 -32.10 35.95
CA ASP A 860 -16.01 -32.70 37.17
C ASP A 860 -15.26 -33.94 36.64
N ASP A 861 -14.21 -33.72 35.83
CA ASP A 861 -13.83 -34.64 34.75
C ASP A 861 -12.74 -35.65 35.15
N LEU A 862 -12.65 -36.76 34.39
CA LEU A 862 -11.57 -37.74 34.51
C LEU A 862 -10.70 -37.73 33.25
N LEU A 863 -9.43 -37.34 33.44
CA LEU A 863 -8.44 -37.23 32.37
C LEU A 863 -7.35 -38.29 32.60
N ASP A 864 -7.29 -39.30 31.72
CA ASP A 864 -6.37 -40.45 31.77
C ASP A 864 -5.51 -40.43 30.49
N ASP A 865 -4.21 -40.12 30.64
CA ASP A 865 -3.27 -39.93 29.54
C ASP A 865 -2.99 -41.23 28.77
N GLY A 866 -2.33 -42.19 29.40
CA GLY A 866 -1.83 -43.42 28.78
C GLY A 866 -0.31 -43.48 28.76
N LEU A 867 0.31 -43.12 27.63
CA LEU A 867 1.75 -43.26 27.36
C LEU A 867 2.25 -42.14 26.42
N GLY A 868 2.73 -41.01 26.95
CA GLY A 868 3.15 -39.91 26.07
C GLY A 868 4.06 -38.84 26.67
N SER A 869 3.72 -37.59 26.41
CA SER A 869 4.20 -36.37 27.09
C SER A 869 3.12 -35.34 26.86
N ASP A 870 2.16 -35.32 27.78
CA ASP A 870 0.77 -35.00 27.48
C ASP A 870 0.32 -33.70 28.16
N ASP A 871 -0.47 -32.88 27.45
CA ASP A 871 -0.84 -31.51 27.84
C ASP A 871 -2.31 -31.44 28.30
N TYR A 872 -2.50 -31.30 29.61
CA TYR A 872 -3.79 -31.09 30.26
C TYR A 872 -4.12 -29.60 30.31
N HIS A 873 -5.14 -29.14 29.57
CA HIS A 873 -5.50 -27.73 29.52
C HIS A 873 -6.67 -27.40 30.45
N TYR A 874 -6.56 -26.27 31.17
CA TYR A 874 -7.52 -25.90 32.22
C TYR A 874 -7.83 -24.39 32.26
N ARG A 875 -9.10 -24.02 32.33
CA ARG A 875 -9.64 -22.65 32.27
C ARG A 875 -10.49 -22.31 33.51
N PRO A 876 -10.77 -21.02 33.78
CA PRO A 876 -11.72 -20.61 34.81
C PRO A 876 -13.13 -21.15 34.53
N GLY A 877 -13.69 -21.91 35.48
CA GLY A 877 -15.00 -22.54 35.38
C GLY A 877 -14.99 -24.02 34.99
N ASP A 878 -13.81 -24.62 34.78
CA ASP A 878 -13.71 -26.01 34.29
C ASP A 878 -14.14 -27.07 35.34
N GLY A 879 -14.10 -26.77 36.65
CA GLY A 879 -14.73 -27.61 37.69
C GLY A 879 -13.76 -28.40 38.56
N GLN A 880 -14.07 -29.66 38.92
CA GLN A 880 -13.21 -30.48 39.80
C GLN A 880 -12.63 -31.71 39.09
N ASP A 881 -11.53 -31.51 38.39
CA ASP A 881 -10.92 -32.53 37.53
C ASP A 881 -9.96 -33.46 38.26
N VAL A 882 -9.89 -34.69 37.76
CA VAL A 882 -9.03 -35.77 38.24
C VAL A 882 -8.10 -36.19 37.11
N ILE A 883 -6.81 -35.91 37.29
CA ILE A 883 -5.73 -36.36 36.41
C ILE A 883 -5.22 -37.72 36.91
N GLN A 884 -5.22 -38.72 36.03
CA GLN A 884 -4.87 -40.10 36.34
C GLN A 884 -3.75 -40.63 35.46
N GLU A 885 -2.54 -40.17 35.72
CA GLU A 885 -1.34 -40.59 35.02
C GLU A 885 -1.11 -42.09 35.03
N THR A 886 -0.95 -42.66 33.85
CA THR A 886 -0.92 -44.12 33.60
C THR A 886 0.46 -44.61 33.12
N ASP A 887 1.43 -43.71 32.90
CA ASP A 887 2.74 -44.04 32.31
C ASP A 887 3.56 -45.06 33.12
N MET A 888 4.33 -45.89 32.40
CA MET A 888 4.96 -47.08 32.95
C MET A 888 6.47 -46.91 33.23
N PRO A 889 6.92 -46.95 34.50
CA PRO A 889 8.32 -46.77 34.87
C PRO A 889 9.22 -47.90 34.32
N GLY A 890 9.84 -47.62 33.17
CA GLY A 890 10.76 -48.53 32.47
C GLY A 890 10.72 -48.48 30.94
N SER A 891 9.84 -47.66 30.33
CA SER A 891 9.74 -47.48 28.87
C SER A 891 11.05 -47.02 28.22
N GLY A 892 11.82 -46.16 28.89
CA GLY A 892 13.06 -45.57 28.39
C GLY A 892 12.86 -44.27 27.59
N GLN A 893 11.61 -43.84 27.42
CA GLN A 893 11.28 -42.44 27.19
C GLN A 893 11.40 -41.66 28.51
N SER A 894 11.46 -40.33 28.43
CA SER A 894 11.19 -39.44 29.57
C SER A 894 9.99 -38.57 29.20
N SER A 895 8.82 -38.97 29.67
CA SER A 895 7.57 -38.22 29.71
C SER A 895 7.79 -36.83 30.33
N GLN A 896 7.08 -35.83 29.79
CA GLN A 896 7.13 -34.43 30.24
C GLN A 896 5.74 -33.81 30.18
N ASP A 897 4.81 -34.45 30.87
CA ASP A 897 3.39 -34.11 30.91
C ASP A 897 3.19 -32.78 31.65
N ARG A 898 2.15 -32.02 31.33
CA ARG A 898 1.97 -30.66 31.84
C ARG A 898 0.51 -30.33 32.11
N VAL A 899 0.28 -29.54 33.16
CA VAL A 899 -0.97 -28.79 33.29
C VAL A 899 -0.75 -27.37 32.78
N ILE A 900 -1.54 -26.95 31.79
CA ILE A 900 -1.44 -25.64 31.14
C ILE A 900 -2.67 -24.79 31.53
N PHE A 901 -2.44 -23.78 32.36
CA PHE A 901 -3.47 -22.84 32.79
C PHE A 901 -3.75 -21.78 31.73
N GLY A 902 -5.00 -21.69 31.31
CA GLY A 902 -5.51 -20.68 30.38
C GLY A 902 -5.51 -19.26 30.96
N ALA A 903 -5.69 -18.28 30.06
CA ALA A 903 -5.75 -16.87 30.45
C ALA A 903 -6.85 -16.61 31.48
N GLY A 904 -6.49 -15.95 32.59
CA GLY A 904 -7.38 -15.68 33.73
C GLY A 904 -7.03 -16.45 35.01
N ILE A 905 -6.08 -17.38 34.97
CA ILE A 905 -5.50 -18.04 36.15
C ILE A 905 -4.03 -17.62 36.26
N ALA A 906 -3.64 -16.99 37.37
CA ALA A 906 -2.26 -16.62 37.67
C ALA A 906 -1.68 -17.43 38.84
N LEU A 907 -0.35 -17.43 38.99
CA LEU A 907 0.33 -18.11 40.11
C LEU A 907 -0.13 -17.62 41.49
N SER A 908 -0.57 -16.36 41.61
CA SER A 908 -1.16 -15.82 42.85
C SER A 908 -2.42 -16.54 43.30
N ASP A 909 -3.13 -17.17 42.37
CA ASP A 909 -4.46 -17.69 42.56
C ASP A 909 -4.41 -19.19 42.87
N VAL A 910 -3.38 -19.89 42.40
CA VAL A 910 -3.25 -21.35 42.51
C VAL A 910 -2.57 -21.76 43.83
N THR A 911 -3.27 -22.57 44.63
CA THR A 911 -2.73 -23.18 45.85
C THR A 911 -2.48 -24.68 45.66
N PHE A 912 -1.23 -25.11 45.86
CA PHE A 912 -0.80 -26.51 45.79
C PHE A 912 -0.84 -27.18 47.17
N LYS A 913 -1.30 -28.43 47.22
CA LYS A 913 -1.53 -29.16 48.48
C LYS A 913 -1.28 -30.66 48.35
N HIS A 914 -0.30 -31.16 49.10
CA HIS A 914 -0.13 -32.58 49.38
C HIS A 914 -1.33 -33.10 50.19
N GLN A 915 -2.11 -34.01 49.63
CA GLN A 915 -3.22 -34.67 50.33
C GLN A 915 -2.73 -35.87 51.15
N ALA A 916 -3.42 -36.19 52.24
CA ALA A 916 -3.01 -37.25 53.18
C ALA A 916 -3.13 -38.70 52.65
N ASN A 917 -3.63 -38.87 51.43
CA ASN A 917 -3.62 -40.12 50.65
C ASN A 917 -2.41 -40.22 49.70
N GLY A 918 -1.67 -39.12 49.49
CA GLY A 918 -0.52 -39.02 48.59
C GLY A 918 -0.80 -38.38 47.22
N ASP A 919 -2.01 -37.84 47.00
CA ASP A 919 -2.33 -37.07 45.79
C ASP A 919 -1.80 -35.63 45.89
N LEU A 920 -1.60 -34.97 44.75
CA LEU A 920 -1.46 -33.52 44.67
C LEU A 920 -2.82 -32.91 44.33
N SER A 921 -3.20 -31.87 45.05
CA SER A 921 -4.43 -31.11 44.81
C SER A 921 -4.10 -29.64 44.62
N VAL A 922 -4.71 -29.05 43.60
CA VAL A 922 -4.35 -27.74 43.05
C VAL A 922 -5.64 -26.93 42.91
N THR A 923 -5.88 -25.99 43.83
CA THR A 923 -7.15 -25.24 43.93
C THR A 923 -6.98 -23.81 43.45
N VAL A 924 -7.90 -23.31 42.62
CA VAL A 924 -7.86 -21.92 42.11
C VAL A 924 -8.67 -20.99 43.01
N SER A 925 -8.01 -19.97 43.55
CA SER A 925 -8.56 -19.08 44.58
C SER A 925 -9.65 -18.16 44.04
N GLY A 926 -10.81 -18.17 44.71
CA GLY A 926 -11.98 -17.36 44.32
C GLY A 926 -12.95 -18.07 43.37
N LEU A 927 -12.56 -19.22 42.82
CA LEU A 927 -13.40 -20.10 42.02
C LEU A 927 -13.80 -21.36 42.83
N ALA A 928 -14.53 -22.30 42.22
CA ALA A 928 -14.83 -23.61 42.83
C ALA A 928 -13.80 -24.69 42.40
N ASP A 929 -12.79 -24.25 41.65
CA ASP A 929 -12.09 -25.04 40.64
C ASP A 929 -10.88 -25.76 41.26
N THR A 930 -10.73 -27.05 40.99
CA THR A 930 -9.71 -27.90 41.60
C THR A 930 -9.23 -29.00 40.65
N ILE A 931 -7.92 -29.09 40.43
CA ILE A 931 -7.28 -30.25 39.78
C ILE A 931 -6.74 -31.20 40.84
N THR A 932 -6.91 -32.51 40.66
CA THR A 932 -6.36 -33.56 41.54
C THR A 932 -5.51 -34.54 40.74
N VAL A 933 -4.18 -34.50 40.91
CA VAL A 933 -3.25 -35.44 40.26
C VAL A 933 -3.00 -36.65 41.17
N THR A 934 -3.44 -37.81 40.71
CA THR A 934 -3.58 -39.00 41.57
C THR A 934 -2.26 -39.77 41.77
N GLY A 935 -1.84 -39.89 43.03
CA GLY A 935 -0.63 -40.61 43.45
C GLY A 935 0.69 -39.85 43.38
N TRP A 936 0.69 -38.55 43.07
CA TRP A 936 1.87 -37.67 42.92
C TRP A 936 3.00 -37.85 43.93
N TYR A 937 2.67 -37.90 45.22
CA TYR A 937 3.63 -38.04 46.31
C TYR A 937 3.93 -39.52 46.63
N THR A 938 3.23 -40.46 46.00
CA THR A 938 3.39 -41.91 46.21
C THR A 938 4.32 -42.57 45.20
N ASP A 939 4.30 -42.13 43.94
CA ASP A 939 5.14 -42.66 42.86
C ASP A 939 5.63 -41.49 41.97
N PRO A 940 6.96 -41.32 41.78
CA PRO A 940 7.49 -40.30 40.87
C PRO A 940 7.08 -40.46 39.39
N ALA A 941 6.56 -41.61 38.98
CA ALA A 941 6.01 -41.85 37.63
C ALA A 941 4.50 -41.52 37.51
N LYS A 942 3.95 -40.74 38.45
CA LYS A 942 2.56 -40.23 38.42
C LYS A 942 2.57 -38.72 38.67
N ARG A 943 3.38 -38.00 37.89
CA ARG A 943 3.63 -36.57 38.03
C ARG A 943 3.84 -35.87 36.68
N VAL A 944 2.95 -34.93 36.35
CA VAL A 944 3.23 -33.88 35.38
C VAL A 944 4.56 -33.21 35.73
N ALA A 945 5.41 -33.02 34.74
CA ALA A 945 6.72 -32.43 34.92
C ALA A 945 6.63 -30.96 35.36
N ALA A 946 5.58 -30.24 34.91
CA ALA A 946 5.33 -28.84 35.26
C ALA A 946 3.85 -28.44 35.28
N PHE A 947 3.57 -27.39 36.04
CA PHE A 947 2.37 -26.55 35.91
C PHE A 947 2.78 -25.24 35.25
N GLU A 948 2.19 -24.92 34.09
CA GLU A 948 2.54 -23.81 33.21
C GLU A 948 1.42 -22.77 33.16
N PHE A 949 1.78 -21.50 33.19
CA PHE A 949 0.86 -20.35 33.20
C PHE A 949 0.98 -19.54 31.90
N ALA A 950 -0.09 -18.79 31.56
CA ALA A 950 -0.19 -18.03 30.32
C ALA A 950 0.87 -16.90 30.14
N ASP A 951 1.67 -16.58 31.16
CA ASP A 951 2.83 -15.67 31.08
C ASP A 951 4.16 -16.39 30.82
N GLY A 952 4.14 -17.72 30.65
CA GLY A 952 5.31 -18.58 30.49
C GLY A 952 5.99 -18.97 31.81
N LEU A 953 5.41 -18.64 32.97
CA LEU A 953 5.90 -19.10 34.26
C LEU A 953 5.57 -20.58 34.45
N GLN A 954 6.52 -21.34 35.01
CA GLN A 954 6.35 -22.77 35.32
C GLN A 954 6.71 -23.07 36.77
N ILE A 955 5.93 -23.93 37.43
CA ILE A 955 6.37 -24.64 38.64
C ILE A 955 6.68 -26.09 38.27
N THR A 956 7.92 -26.51 38.46
CA THR A 956 8.36 -27.88 38.17
C THR A 956 8.04 -28.86 39.31
N ALA A 957 7.90 -30.14 38.99
CA ALA A 957 7.70 -31.21 39.96
C ALA A 957 8.81 -31.27 41.04
N ASP A 958 10.06 -30.97 40.68
CA ASP A 958 11.18 -30.85 41.63
C ASP A 958 10.98 -29.70 42.64
N THR A 959 10.37 -28.59 42.22
CA THR A 959 10.07 -27.46 43.10
C THR A 959 8.97 -27.82 44.09
N LEU A 960 7.89 -28.46 43.61
CA LEU A 960 6.79 -28.94 44.46
C LEU A 960 7.19 -30.09 45.40
N ALA A 961 8.19 -30.89 45.02
CA ALA A 961 8.75 -31.94 45.86
C ALA A 961 9.72 -31.44 46.95
N ALA A 962 10.16 -30.18 46.89
CA ALA A 962 11.12 -29.59 47.83
C ALA A 962 10.46 -28.76 48.98
N LEU A 963 9.14 -28.58 48.96
CA LEU A 963 8.37 -27.69 49.85
C LEU A 963 7.72 -28.41 51.06
N ASP A 964 8.32 -29.48 51.57
CA ASP A 964 7.66 -30.48 52.45
C ASP A 964 7.55 -30.11 53.95
N VAL A 965 6.97 -28.95 54.30
CA VAL A 965 6.30 -28.75 55.61
C VAL A 965 5.25 -27.63 55.59
N THR A 966 4.17 -27.83 56.37
CA THR A 966 3.16 -26.80 56.68
C THR A 966 3.60 -25.88 57.83
N PRO A 967 3.32 -24.57 57.81
CA PRO A 967 3.66 -23.66 58.92
C PRO A 967 3.10 -24.07 60.28
N LEU A 968 3.89 -23.85 61.34
CA LEU A 968 3.49 -24.06 62.73
C LEU A 968 2.72 -22.82 63.23
N GLN A 969 1.39 -22.90 63.26
CA GLN A 969 0.53 -21.79 63.68
C GLN A 969 0.08 -21.89 65.15
N GLY A 970 0.21 -20.78 65.89
CA GLY A 970 -0.29 -20.60 67.26
C GLY A 970 -1.74 -20.12 67.32
N SER A 971 -2.10 -19.43 68.41
CA SER A 971 -3.47 -19.02 68.70
C SER A 971 -3.62 -17.53 69.03
N ALA A 972 -4.80 -17.11 69.50
CA ALA A 972 -5.05 -15.74 69.95
C ALA A 972 -4.77 -15.57 71.46
N GLY A 973 -3.60 -16.05 71.92
CA GLY A 973 -3.07 -15.72 73.24
C GLY A 973 -1.76 -16.44 73.59
N ASN A 974 -0.87 -15.70 74.27
CA ASN A 974 0.44 -16.07 74.84
C ASN A 974 0.90 -17.56 74.71
N ASP A 975 1.37 -17.95 73.53
CA ASP A 975 1.76 -19.32 73.18
C ASP A 975 3.31 -19.51 73.10
N PRO A 976 3.87 -20.59 73.66
CA PRO A 976 5.29 -20.95 73.51
C PRO A 976 5.49 -21.92 72.34
N LEU A 977 5.88 -21.38 71.18
CA LEU A 977 6.08 -22.13 69.93
C LEU A 977 7.56 -22.51 69.73
N SER A 978 7.78 -23.69 69.13
CA SER A 978 9.13 -24.20 68.91
C SER A 978 9.20 -25.09 67.67
N GLY A 979 10.13 -24.78 66.76
CA GLY A 979 10.40 -25.55 65.53
C GLY A 979 11.29 -26.77 65.75
N THR A 980 11.94 -27.23 64.68
CA THR A 980 12.66 -28.50 64.58
C THR A 980 14.19 -28.32 64.44
N ASP A 981 14.88 -29.29 63.82
CA ASP A 981 16.29 -29.16 63.42
C ASP A 981 16.40 -28.97 61.87
N TYR A 982 15.34 -28.41 61.26
CA TYR A 982 15.20 -28.09 59.82
C TYR A 982 14.54 -26.72 59.63
N ARG A 983 14.54 -26.17 58.40
CA ARG A 983 13.89 -24.88 58.11
C ARG A 983 12.38 -24.95 58.33
N ASP A 984 11.91 -24.22 59.33
CA ASP A 984 10.49 -24.08 59.68
C ASP A 984 9.93 -22.69 59.36
N ILE A 985 8.61 -22.59 59.27
CA ILE A 985 7.85 -21.32 59.28
C ILE A 985 6.95 -21.34 60.53
N ILE A 986 7.06 -20.34 61.39
CA ILE A 986 6.25 -20.22 62.62
C ILE A 986 5.41 -18.94 62.55
N LEU A 987 4.10 -19.10 62.75
CA LEU A 987 3.11 -18.02 62.74
C LEU A 987 2.47 -17.94 64.13
N ALA A 988 2.77 -16.91 64.92
CA ALA A 988 2.40 -16.92 66.34
C ALA A 988 0.89 -16.70 66.57
N GLY A 989 0.32 -15.67 65.93
CA GLY A 989 -1.07 -15.28 66.06
C GLY A 989 -1.22 -13.95 66.82
N ALA A 990 -1.92 -13.96 67.96
CA ALA A 990 -2.14 -12.71 68.70
C ALA A 990 -1.94 -12.91 70.21
N GLY A 991 -0.80 -12.48 70.74
CA GLY A 991 -0.38 -12.70 72.13
C GLY A 991 0.94 -12.02 72.45
N ASP A 992 1.42 -12.15 73.69
CA ASP A 992 2.84 -11.92 73.99
C ASP A 992 3.52 -13.31 73.99
N ASP A 993 3.96 -13.76 72.81
CA ASP A 993 4.34 -15.14 72.51
C ASP A 993 5.85 -15.40 72.67
N LEU A 994 6.25 -16.67 72.55
CA LEU A 994 7.66 -17.09 72.64
C LEU A 994 8.01 -18.00 71.47
N LEU A 995 8.78 -17.48 70.50
CA LEU A 995 9.18 -18.19 69.29
C LEU A 995 10.64 -18.68 69.38
N ILE A 996 10.83 -19.95 69.00
CA ILE A 996 12.12 -20.64 69.06
C ILE A 996 12.25 -21.53 67.82
N GLY A 997 12.99 -21.11 66.79
CA GLY A 997 13.24 -21.96 65.60
C GLY A 997 13.82 -23.34 65.95
N ASN A 998 14.67 -23.38 66.99
CA ASN A 998 15.56 -24.47 67.43
C ASN A 998 16.81 -24.60 66.57
N GLY A 999 16.70 -25.07 65.32
CA GLY A 999 17.83 -25.17 64.41
C GLY A 999 17.39 -25.26 62.95
N GLY A 1000 17.73 -24.28 62.14
CA GLY A 1000 17.31 -24.23 60.74
C GLY A 1000 17.83 -22.99 60.04
N ASN A 1001 16.92 -22.27 59.39
CA ASN A 1001 17.08 -20.93 58.83
C ASN A 1001 15.65 -20.37 58.75
N ASP A 1002 15.05 -20.13 59.91
CA ASP A 1002 13.61 -20.22 60.10
C ASP A 1002 12.91 -18.87 59.90
N ASP A 1003 11.69 -18.87 59.37
CA ASP A 1003 10.90 -17.65 59.21
C ASP A 1003 9.89 -17.54 60.37
N LEU A 1004 10.14 -16.61 61.28
CA LEU A 1004 9.42 -16.44 62.54
C LEU A 1004 8.55 -15.17 62.51
N HIS A 1005 7.24 -15.33 62.56
CA HIS A 1005 6.27 -14.23 62.51
C HIS A 1005 5.55 -14.10 63.86
N GLY A 1006 5.73 -12.99 64.57
CA GLY A 1006 5.01 -12.69 65.82
C GLY A 1006 3.54 -12.31 65.61
N GLU A 1007 3.21 -11.81 64.41
CA GLU A 1007 1.89 -11.26 64.07
C GLU A 1007 1.49 -10.07 64.95
N THR A 1008 0.88 -10.22 66.14
CA THR A 1008 0.49 -9.05 66.97
C THR A 1008 0.63 -9.24 68.48
N GLY A 1009 1.55 -8.49 69.10
CA GLY A 1009 1.60 -8.26 70.55
C GLY A 1009 2.95 -7.78 71.11
N THR A 1010 3.67 -8.63 71.84
CA THR A 1010 4.92 -8.27 72.56
C THR A 1010 5.83 -9.49 72.66
N ASP A 1011 6.28 -9.95 71.50
CA ASP A 1011 6.81 -11.30 71.35
C ASP A 1011 8.27 -11.47 71.80
N THR A 1012 8.65 -12.71 72.10
CA THR A 1012 10.01 -13.07 72.49
C THR A 1012 10.63 -14.07 71.52
N TYR A 1013 11.65 -13.64 70.78
CA TYR A 1013 12.42 -14.49 69.87
C TYR A 1013 13.72 -14.97 70.55
N ARG A 1014 14.02 -16.28 70.50
CA ARG A 1014 15.16 -16.85 71.23
C ARG A 1014 16.33 -17.26 70.35
N LEU A 1015 17.23 -16.31 70.06
CA LEU A 1015 18.53 -16.58 69.44
C LEU A 1015 19.37 -17.49 70.36
N SER A 1016 19.62 -18.72 69.88
CA SER A 1016 20.31 -19.80 70.60
C SER A 1016 21.59 -20.22 69.87
N ARG A 1017 22.32 -21.21 70.42
CA ARG A 1017 23.55 -21.74 69.82
C ARG A 1017 23.29 -22.99 68.99
N GLY A 1018 23.66 -22.95 67.72
CA GLY A 1018 23.31 -23.97 66.74
C GLY A 1018 21.90 -23.77 66.15
N GLY A 1019 21.41 -22.53 66.15
CA GLY A 1019 20.11 -22.13 65.60
C GLY A 1019 20.15 -21.91 64.09
N GLY A 1020 21.28 -21.45 63.54
CA GLY A 1020 21.35 -21.09 62.12
C GLY A 1020 21.04 -19.61 61.86
N ALA A 1021 20.49 -19.29 60.69
CA ALA A 1021 20.29 -17.92 60.22
C ALA A 1021 18.79 -17.63 59.97
N ASP A 1022 18.10 -17.26 61.05
CA ASP A 1022 16.65 -17.08 61.08
C ASP A 1022 16.24 -15.68 60.62
N GLN A 1023 14.99 -15.51 60.20
CA GLN A 1023 14.34 -14.23 59.88
C GLN A 1023 13.16 -13.97 60.82
N VAL A 1024 12.95 -12.70 61.18
CA VAL A 1024 11.86 -12.28 62.07
C VAL A 1024 11.01 -11.21 61.42
N PHE A 1025 9.71 -11.49 61.32
CA PHE A 1025 8.69 -10.63 60.72
C PHE A 1025 7.73 -10.12 61.81
N GLU A 1026 7.50 -8.81 61.80
CA GLU A 1026 6.83 -8.07 62.89
C GLU A 1026 5.87 -7.00 62.37
N VAL A 1027 4.95 -6.55 63.22
CA VAL A 1027 3.95 -5.52 62.91
C VAL A 1027 4.32 -4.15 63.51
N GLU A 1028 3.81 -3.08 62.91
CA GLU A 1028 4.19 -1.70 63.26
C GLU A 1028 3.55 -1.22 64.58
N GLY A 1029 4.37 -0.62 65.44
CA GLY A 1029 3.93 0.09 66.65
C GLY A 1029 4.08 -0.67 67.98
N GLU A 1030 4.59 -1.89 67.94
CA GLU A 1030 4.65 -2.80 69.11
C GLU A 1030 6.04 -2.78 69.79
N THR A 1031 6.33 -3.70 70.73
CA THR A 1031 7.60 -3.71 71.49
C THR A 1031 8.13 -5.12 71.76
N SER A 1032 8.83 -5.70 70.79
CA SER A 1032 9.27 -7.11 70.86
C SER A 1032 10.69 -7.30 71.42
N MET A 1033 10.97 -8.52 71.87
CA MET A 1033 12.10 -8.85 72.72
C MET A 1033 12.94 -10.00 72.17
N ILE A 1034 14.26 -9.84 72.24
CA ILE A 1034 15.22 -10.88 71.84
C ILE A 1034 15.85 -11.48 73.10
N GLU A 1035 15.57 -12.76 73.36
CA GLU A 1035 16.22 -13.51 74.44
C GLU A 1035 17.46 -14.23 73.91
N VAL A 1036 18.64 -13.74 74.27
CA VAL A 1036 19.90 -14.34 73.83
C VAL A 1036 20.29 -15.45 74.80
N SER A 1037 20.26 -16.68 74.27
CA SER A 1037 20.45 -17.93 74.98
C SER A 1037 21.87 -18.47 74.75
N ALA A 1038 22.53 -18.97 75.80
CA ALA A 1038 23.91 -19.48 75.82
C ALA A 1038 25.04 -18.53 75.37
N TYR A 1039 24.73 -17.39 74.73
CA TYR A 1039 25.66 -16.34 74.34
C TYR A 1039 25.68 -15.17 75.33
N ASN A 1040 26.80 -14.44 75.37
CA ASN A 1040 26.91 -13.22 76.15
C ASN A 1040 26.58 -12.01 75.26
N LEU A 1041 25.74 -11.10 75.75
CA LEU A 1041 25.30 -9.89 75.03
C LEU A 1041 26.42 -9.07 74.39
N SER A 1042 27.64 -9.07 74.95
CA SER A 1042 28.80 -8.39 74.35
C SER A 1042 29.32 -8.99 73.03
N ARG A 1043 28.84 -10.19 72.66
CA ARG A 1043 29.17 -10.86 71.38
C ARG A 1043 28.21 -10.51 70.23
N LEU A 1044 27.09 -9.82 70.49
CA LEU A 1044 26.16 -9.40 69.42
C LEU A 1044 26.76 -8.29 68.55
N THR A 1045 26.62 -8.45 67.24
CA THR A 1045 26.88 -7.46 66.18
C THR A 1045 25.60 -7.23 65.39
N GLY A 1046 25.27 -5.96 65.11
CA GLY A 1046 24.21 -5.60 64.18
C GLY A 1046 24.81 -5.08 62.88
N THR A 1047 24.37 -5.64 61.77
CA THR A 1047 24.75 -5.23 60.41
C THR A 1047 23.48 -4.87 59.64
N ARG A 1048 23.40 -3.66 59.09
CA ARG A 1048 22.28 -3.27 58.22
C ARG A 1048 22.41 -3.96 56.86
N VAL A 1049 21.34 -4.61 56.41
CA VAL A 1049 21.25 -5.29 55.11
C VAL A 1049 19.98 -4.78 54.41
N GLY A 1050 20.13 -3.82 53.49
CA GLY A 1050 18.97 -3.14 52.88
C GLY A 1050 18.16 -2.37 53.93
N GLU A 1051 16.93 -2.81 54.20
CA GLU A 1051 16.05 -2.28 55.25
C GLU A 1051 16.06 -3.14 56.53
N ASP A 1052 16.71 -4.32 56.49
CA ASP A 1052 16.78 -5.28 57.58
C ASP A 1052 17.97 -5.00 58.53
N LEU A 1053 17.88 -5.55 59.74
CA LEU A 1053 18.99 -5.64 60.70
C LEU A 1053 19.38 -7.10 60.95
N LEU A 1054 20.52 -7.52 60.42
CA LEU A 1054 21.14 -8.81 60.72
C LEU A 1054 21.87 -8.75 62.06
N LEU A 1055 21.40 -9.52 63.05
CA LEU A 1055 22.01 -9.71 64.34
C LEU A 1055 22.87 -10.99 64.36
N GLY A 1056 24.16 -10.85 64.08
CA GLY A 1056 25.13 -11.95 64.18
C GLY A 1056 25.78 -12.06 65.56
N VAL A 1057 26.25 -13.26 65.91
CA VAL A 1057 27.09 -13.50 67.10
C VAL A 1057 28.54 -13.69 66.68
N THR A 1058 29.44 -12.75 67.01
CA THR A 1058 30.88 -12.93 66.67
C THR A 1058 31.44 -14.25 67.19
N ASP A 1059 32.15 -14.98 66.33
CA ASP A 1059 32.69 -16.33 66.52
C ASP A 1059 31.62 -17.44 66.65
N ALA A 1060 30.51 -17.29 65.92
CA ALA A 1060 29.50 -18.31 65.62
C ALA A 1060 28.79 -17.95 64.29
N ASP A 1061 28.17 -18.93 63.64
CA ASP A 1061 27.40 -18.72 62.40
C ASP A 1061 25.91 -18.44 62.69
N ASP A 1062 25.50 -18.50 63.97
CA ASP A 1062 24.13 -18.20 64.43
C ASP A 1062 23.79 -16.70 64.26
N SER A 1063 22.64 -16.40 63.66
CA SER A 1063 22.16 -15.03 63.44
C SER A 1063 20.64 -14.91 63.34
N LEU A 1064 20.12 -13.69 63.56
CA LEU A 1064 18.70 -13.36 63.51
C LEU A 1064 18.49 -12.10 62.65
N THR A 1065 17.73 -12.19 61.57
CA THR A 1065 17.49 -11.09 60.62
C THR A 1065 16.16 -10.42 60.91
N LEU A 1066 16.18 -9.27 61.57
CA LEU A 1066 14.97 -8.49 61.84
C LEU A 1066 14.54 -7.76 60.57
N LYS A 1067 13.39 -8.17 60.01
CA LYS A 1067 12.91 -7.69 58.71
C LYS A 1067 12.36 -6.28 58.82
N ASN A 1068 12.64 -5.45 57.80
CA ASN A 1068 12.22 -4.05 57.71
C ASN A 1068 12.61 -3.18 58.94
N PHE A 1069 13.59 -3.58 59.75
CA PHE A 1069 13.99 -2.91 61.00
C PHE A 1069 14.24 -1.39 60.88
N TYR A 1070 14.65 -0.91 59.69
CA TYR A 1070 14.95 0.49 59.45
C TYR A 1070 13.80 1.29 58.80
N THR A 1071 12.66 0.66 58.51
CA THR A 1071 11.48 1.28 57.90
C THR A 1071 10.18 1.02 58.66
N LEU A 1072 10.09 -0.08 59.42
CA LEU A 1072 9.02 -0.37 60.38
C LEU A 1072 9.26 0.38 61.71
N ASN A 1073 8.27 1.13 62.21
CA ASN A 1073 8.36 1.78 63.52
C ASN A 1073 8.06 0.79 64.66
N HIS A 1074 9.09 0.17 65.24
CA HIS A 1074 8.96 -0.89 66.26
C HIS A 1074 10.10 -0.82 67.31
N ASP A 1075 9.77 -0.89 68.60
CA ASP A 1075 10.72 -0.72 69.72
C ASP A 1075 11.36 -2.05 70.15
N TRP A 1076 12.61 -2.29 69.74
CA TRP A 1076 13.30 -3.58 69.95
C TRP A 1076 14.14 -3.65 71.24
N GLN A 1077 13.79 -4.59 72.13
CA GLN A 1077 14.53 -4.88 73.35
C GLN A 1077 15.31 -6.21 73.29
N VAL A 1078 16.35 -6.34 74.12
CA VAL A 1078 17.19 -7.54 74.19
C VAL A 1078 17.63 -7.83 75.64
N LYS A 1079 17.67 -9.12 76.00
CA LYS A 1079 18.08 -9.62 77.32
C LYS A 1079 18.95 -10.88 77.20
N ASP A 1080 19.73 -11.18 78.24
CA ASP A 1080 20.13 -12.57 78.51
C ASP A 1080 19.13 -13.23 79.48
N GLN A 1081 19.20 -14.55 79.63
CA GLN A 1081 18.33 -15.39 80.47
C GLN A 1081 18.20 -14.94 81.95
N THR A 1082 19.03 -14.03 82.43
CA THR A 1082 19.07 -13.52 83.81
C THR A 1082 19.05 -11.99 83.92
N GLY A 1083 19.03 -11.28 82.79
CA GLY A 1083 19.22 -9.83 82.70
C GLY A 1083 17.92 -9.02 82.80
N VAL A 1084 18.09 -7.71 83.02
CA VAL A 1084 17.04 -6.72 82.76
C VAL A 1084 17.08 -6.37 81.27
N PRO A 1085 15.93 -6.27 80.56
CA PRO A 1085 15.91 -5.85 79.16
C PRO A 1085 16.63 -4.54 78.91
N ARG A 1086 17.22 -4.42 77.71
CA ARG A 1086 17.93 -3.24 77.21
C ARG A 1086 17.46 -2.91 75.81
N GLU A 1087 17.45 -1.63 75.45
CA GLU A 1087 17.30 -1.18 74.07
C GLU A 1087 18.41 -1.80 73.18
N LEU A 1088 17.99 -2.49 72.11
CA LEU A 1088 18.89 -3.23 71.21
C LEU A 1088 19.91 -2.31 70.55
N THR A 1089 19.46 -1.18 70.02
CA THR A 1089 20.31 -0.17 69.35
C THR A 1089 21.37 0.38 70.29
N ALA A 1090 21.02 0.62 71.57
CA ALA A 1090 21.95 1.12 72.58
C ALA A 1090 22.98 0.06 73.02
N LEU A 1091 22.60 -1.22 73.10
CA LEU A 1091 23.53 -2.31 73.35
C LEU A 1091 24.51 -2.49 72.17
N LEU A 1092 24.01 -2.46 70.94
CA LEU A 1092 24.85 -2.62 69.74
C LEU A 1092 25.86 -1.48 69.60
N ALA A 1093 25.47 -0.24 69.94
CA ALA A 1093 26.39 0.90 69.99
C ALA A 1093 27.49 0.73 71.07
N GLU A 1094 27.15 0.25 72.27
CA GLU A 1094 28.13 -0.06 73.32
C GLU A 1094 29.11 -1.17 72.86
N ASN A 1095 28.58 -2.24 72.27
CA ASN A 1095 29.37 -3.34 71.71
C ASN A 1095 30.32 -2.86 70.61
N ALA A 1096 29.88 -1.97 69.72
CA ALA A 1096 30.73 -1.40 68.67
C ALA A 1096 31.91 -0.61 69.26
N VAL A 1097 31.67 0.22 70.28
CA VAL A 1097 32.74 0.96 70.99
C VAL A 1097 33.71 0.01 71.71
N TYR A 1098 33.20 -1.05 72.34
CA TYR A 1098 34.05 -2.07 72.99
C TYR A 1098 34.94 -2.82 71.98
N ARG A 1099 34.40 -3.14 70.79
CA ARG A 1099 35.14 -3.78 69.68
C ARG A 1099 36.20 -2.84 69.09
N ALA A 1100 35.88 -1.57 68.86
CA ALA A 1100 36.80 -0.59 68.29
C ALA A 1100 38.09 -0.43 69.13
N ASN A 1101 37.93 -0.28 70.46
CA ASN A 1101 39.07 -0.21 71.39
C ASN A 1101 39.94 -1.48 71.40
N ARG A 1102 39.38 -2.64 71.02
CA ARG A 1102 40.10 -3.92 70.95
C ARG A 1102 40.77 -4.15 69.59
N SER A 1103 40.14 -3.67 68.51
CA SER A 1103 40.71 -3.63 67.15
C SER A 1103 42.00 -2.80 67.09
N GLU A 1104 42.02 -1.63 67.73
CA GLU A 1104 43.18 -0.73 67.78
C GLU A 1104 44.44 -1.40 68.40
N ILE A 1105 44.24 -2.29 69.38
CA ILE A 1105 45.33 -3.07 70.01
C ILE A 1105 45.91 -4.09 69.02
N ASN A 1106 45.07 -4.83 68.31
CA ASN A 1106 45.51 -5.81 67.30
C ASN A 1106 46.22 -5.11 66.12
N ARG A 1107 45.71 -3.95 65.67
CA ARG A 1107 46.28 -3.15 64.58
C ARG A 1107 47.72 -2.71 64.84
N VAL A 1108 48.05 -2.37 66.09
CA VAL A 1108 49.43 -2.07 66.52
C VAL A 1108 50.31 -3.33 66.52
N GLN A 1109 49.73 -4.49 66.82
CA GLN A 1109 50.44 -5.77 66.89
C GLN A 1109 50.78 -6.33 65.50
N GLU A 1110 49.88 -6.21 64.52
CA GLU A 1110 50.09 -6.63 63.13
C GLU A 1110 51.07 -5.71 62.39
N SER A 1111 50.99 -4.39 62.62
CA SER A 1111 51.98 -3.42 62.11
C SER A 1111 53.41 -3.70 62.60
N PHE A 1112 53.58 -4.42 63.72
CA PHE A 1112 54.89 -4.83 64.23
C PHE A 1112 55.38 -6.14 63.58
N ILE A 1113 54.48 -7.00 63.10
CA ILE A 1113 54.80 -8.28 62.47
C ILE A 1113 55.20 -8.07 60.99
N ALA A 1114 54.47 -7.23 60.25
CA ALA A 1114 54.72 -6.98 58.83
C ALA A 1114 56.15 -6.47 58.56
N GLY A 1115 56.65 -5.52 59.36
CA GLY A 1115 58.01 -4.99 59.22
C GLY A 1115 59.15 -6.01 59.47
N ILE A 1116 58.85 -7.12 60.14
CA ILE A 1116 59.79 -8.23 60.33
C ILE A 1116 59.84 -9.11 59.07
N GLN A 1117 58.71 -9.30 58.38
CA GLN A 1117 58.63 -10.17 57.20
C GLN A 1117 59.38 -9.59 55.99
N ASP A 1118 59.24 -8.30 55.69
CA ASP A 1118 59.99 -7.63 54.60
C ASP A 1118 61.51 -7.77 54.77
N THR A 1119 61.99 -7.62 56.01
CA THR A 1119 63.41 -7.75 56.36
C THR A 1119 63.94 -9.17 56.07
N VAL A 1120 63.09 -10.19 56.19
CA VAL A 1120 63.44 -11.60 55.90
C VAL A 1120 63.39 -11.90 54.41
N ILE A 1121 62.40 -11.37 53.66
CA ILE A 1121 62.26 -11.58 52.21
C ILE A 1121 63.49 -11.07 51.45
N GLN A 1122 63.98 -9.87 51.78
CA GLN A 1122 65.18 -9.31 51.14
C GLN A 1122 66.44 -10.16 51.42
N ALA A 1123 66.53 -10.81 52.58
CA ALA A 1123 67.66 -11.66 52.95
C ALA A 1123 67.73 -12.99 52.16
N TYR A 1124 66.60 -13.51 51.69
CA TYR A 1124 66.54 -14.74 50.87
C TYR A 1124 66.72 -14.45 49.37
N GLN A 1125 66.17 -13.35 48.85
CA GLN A 1125 66.44 -12.92 47.46
C GLN A 1125 67.94 -12.65 47.23
N ALA A 1126 68.63 -12.06 48.22
CA ALA A 1126 70.08 -11.85 48.19
C ALA A 1126 70.92 -13.15 48.13
N GLN A 1127 70.31 -14.33 48.35
CA GLN A 1127 70.95 -15.65 48.26
C GLN A 1127 70.61 -16.39 46.96
N GLY A 1128 69.95 -15.74 46.00
CA GLY A 1128 69.70 -16.29 44.65
C GLY A 1128 68.56 -17.30 44.58
N MET A 1129 67.67 -17.32 45.57
CA MET A 1129 66.45 -18.14 45.56
C MET A 1129 65.26 -17.30 45.11
N VAL A 1130 64.29 -17.92 44.44
CA VAL A 1130 63.04 -17.27 43.99
C VAL A 1130 61.85 -17.83 44.76
N LEU A 1131 61.05 -16.92 45.35
CA LEU A 1131 59.78 -17.22 46.02
C LEU A 1131 58.70 -17.53 44.97
N GLN A 1132 57.95 -18.61 45.19
CA GLN A 1132 56.78 -18.98 44.41
C GLN A 1132 55.47 -18.63 45.14
N ALA A 1133 54.35 -18.64 44.42
CA ALA A 1133 53.03 -18.30 44.96
C ALA A 1133 52.52 -19.26 46.07
N ASP A 1134 53.15 -20.42 46.24
CA ASP A 1134 52.89 -21.38 47.32
C ASP A 1134 53.67 -21.09 48.63
N GLY A 1135 54.50 -20.04 48.64
CA GLY A 1135 55.36 -19.68 49.77
C GLY A 1135 56.72 -20.38 49.81
N SER A 1136 57.07 -21.20 48.81
CA SER A 1136 58.34 -21.94 48.75
C SER A 1136 59.44 -21.20 47.97
N TRP A 1137 60.71 -21.51 48.26
CA TRP A 1137 61.89 -20.85 47.64
C TRP A 1137 62.74 -21.86 46.85
N TRP A 1138 63.02 -21.58 45.57
CA TRP A 1138 63.66 -22.53 44.63
C TRP A 1138 64.84 -21.95 43.82
N THR A 1139 65.59 -22.83 43.14
CA THR A 1139 66.71 -22.51 42.22
C THR A 1139 66.63 -23.30 40.88
N PRO A 1140 66.95 -22.74 39.70
CA PRO A 1140 66.62 -23.37 38.39
C PRO A 1140 67.66 -24.35 37.79
N LEU A 1141 67.22 -25.16 36.80
CA LEU A 1141 68.04 -26.06 35.96
C LEU A 1141 67.49 -26.11 34.50
N GLN A 1142 68.27 -26.54 33.49
CA GLN A 1142 67.94 -26.40 32.03
C GLN A 1142 68.39 -27.57 31.11
N VAL A 1143 67.73 -27.71 29.93
CA VAL A 1143 68.22 -28.42 28.71
C VAL A 1143 67.44 -27.98 27.43
N THR A 1144 67.75 -28.48 26.21
CA THR A 1144 67.34 -27.89 24.90
C THR A 1144 66.72 -28.90 23.88
N LEU A 1145 65.96 -28.43 22.87
CA LEU A 1145 65.12 -29.17 21.87
C LEU A 1145 65.76 -29.22 20.44
N SER A 1146 65.41 -30.19 19.55
CA SER A 1146 65.93 -30.25 18.14
C SER A 1146 65.10 -31.08 17.11
N HIS A 1147 65.41 -31.00 15.79
CA HIS A 1147 64.58 -31.43 14.63
C HIS A 1147 65.41 -31.88 13.38
N ARG A 1148 64.96 -32.88 12.58
CA ARG A 1148 65.42 -33.27 11.19
C ARG A 1148 64.69 -34.47 10.51
N THR A 1149 64.45 -34.39 9.20
CA THR A 1149 63.52 -35.22 8.39
C THR A 1149 64.14 -36.46 7.68
N ASP A 1150 63.29 -37.36 7.13
CA ASP A 1150 63.35 -37.99 5.78
C ASP A 1150 63.02 -39.51 5.70
N ASN A 1151 62.38 -39.92 4.59
CA ASN A 1151 61.92 -41.29 4.24
C ASN A 1151 62.98 -42.16 3.52
N TYR A 1152 62.97 -43.50 3.70
CA TYR A 1152 63.13 -44.46 2.57
C TYR A 1152 62.65 -45.91 2.86
N VAL A 1153 62.64 -46.76 1.82
CA VAL A 1153 61.71 -47.91 1.63
C VAL A 1153 62.38 -49.17 1.02
N ARG A 1154 61.67 -50.33 1.05
CA ARG A 1154 61.88 -51.68 0.38
C ARG A 1154 62.68 -52.74 1.17
N SER A 1155 62.56 -54.08 0.95
CA SER A 1155 61.64 -55.05 0.26
C SER A 1155 62.41 -56.42 0.22
N PRO A 1156 61.85 -57.67 0.15
CA PRO A 1156 60.68 -58.04 -0.67
C PRO A 1156 59.75 -59.22 -0.29
N GLY A 1157 58.47 -59.05 -0.64
CA GLY A 1157 57.56 -60.11 -1.10
C GLY A 1157 56.67 -60.79 -0.04
N TYR A 1158 55.43 -61.16 -0.35
CA TYR A 1158 54.61 -60.84 -1.54
C TYR A 1158 53.13 -61.21 -1.24
N ASN A 1159 52.10 -60.42 -1.52
CA ASN A 1159 51.99 -59.04 -2.05
C ASN A 1159 52.53 -58.00 -1.01
N GLY A 1160 52.33 -56.68 -1.07
CA GLY A 1160 51.58 -55.79 -1.98
C GLY A 1160 50.16 -55.45 -1.49
N ASN A 1161 49.63 -54.21 -1.59
CA ASN A 1161 50.20 -52.98 -2.18
C ASN A 1161 50.15 -51.79 -1.16
N VAL A 1162 51.16 -50.90 -1.19
CA VAL A 1162 51.72 -50.01 -0.11
C VAL A 1162 52.57 -48.90 -0.80
N PRO A 1163 52.79 -47.62 -0.33
CA PRO A 1163 52.83 -47.02 1.03
C PRO A 1163 51.84 -45.80 1.20
N ALA A 1164 52.03 -44.63 1.88
CA ALA A 1164 53.19 -43.89 2.43
C ALA A 1164 52.89 -42.71 3.42
N ASP A 1165 53.98 -42.02 3.83
CA ASP A 1165 54.19 -40.65 4.38
C ASP A 1165 53.68 -40.18 5.77
N SER A 1166 54.65 -39.99 6.71
CA SER A 1166 54.59 -39.21 7.98
C SER A 1166 56.00 -39.07 8.62
N ASN A 1167 56.26 -38.03 9.45
CA ASN A 1167 57.57 -37.74 10.11
C ASN A 1167 57.44 -37.39 11.61
N TYR A 1168 58.53 -37.47 12.42
CA TYR A 1168 58.50 -37.42 13.90
C TYR A 1168 59.69 -36.74 14.59
N TYR A 1169 59.47 -36.21 15.81
CA TYR A 1169 60.51 -35.75 16.76
C TYR A 1169 60.28 -36.22 18.21
N SER A 1170 61.32 -36.14 19.04
CA SER A 1170 61.30 -36.54 20.45
C SER A 1170 62.30 -35.73 21.29
N LEU A 1171 62.11 -35.75 22.62
CA LEU A 1171 63.07 -35.20 23.57
C LEU A 1171 63.13 -36.06 24.85
N SER A 1172 64.26 -36.03 25.56
CA SER A 1172 64.46 -36.86 26.74
C SER A 1172 65.42 -36.24 27.77
N ALA A 1173 65.04 -36.33 29.04
CA ALA A 1173 65.95 -36.31 30.18
C ALA A 1173 65.61 -37.54 31.06
N THR A 1174 66.63 -38.33 31.41
CA THR A 1174 66.62 -39.49 32.34
C THR A 1174 65.23 -40.07 32.69
N GLY A 1175 64.62 -40.81 31.76
CA GLY A 1175 63.32 -41.46 31.92
C GLY A 1175 63.10 -42.56 30.87
N LEU A 1176 62.80 -42.17 29.62
CA LEU A 1176 62.76 -42.98 28.38
C LEU A 1176 61.68 -44.12 28.36
N THR A 1177 60.86 -44.31 27.32
CA THR A 1177 60.97 -43.97 25.87
C THR A 1177 59.57 -43.69 25.24
N ILE A 1178 59.47 -43.31 23.95
CA ILE A 1178 58.34 -42.55 23.34
C ILE A 1178 57.77 -43.15 22.02
N GLY A 1179 56.48 -42.91 21.72
CA GLY A 1179 55.83 -43.02 20.39
C GLY A 1179 54.28 -42.95 20.45
N GLN A 1180 53.45 -42.76 19.40
CA GLN A 1180 53.56 -42.26 18.00
C GLN A 1180 52.13 -41.91 17.46
N PHE A 1181 51.95 -41.06 16.42
CA PHE A 1181 50.66 -40.58 15.84
C PHE A 1181 50.77 -40.04 14.39
N SER A 1182 49.72 -40.18 13.55
CA SER A 1182 49.62 -39.61 12.18
C SER A 1182 48.15 -39.48 11.67
N VAL A 1183 47.86 -38.60 10.69
CA VAL A 1183 46.50 -38.31 10.13
C VAL A 1183 46.56 -37.85 8.65
N SER A 1184 45.66 -38.33 7.77
CA SER A 1184 45.17 -37.65 6.53
C SER A 1184 43.96 -38.38 5.88
N THR A 1185 43.31 -37.77 4.86
CA THR A 1185 41.95 -38.05 4.34
C THR A 1185 41.90 -38.41 2.83
N TYR A 1186 40.74 -38.88 2.30
CA TYR A 1186 40.18 -38.55 0.95
C TYR A 1186 38.72 -39.06 0.77
N SER A 1187 38.07 -38.82 -0.40
CA SER A 1187 36.61 -38.69 -0.60
C SER A 1187 36.02 -39.38 -1.87
N SER A 1188 34.73 -39.08 -2.17
CA SER A 1188 33.96 -39.15 -3.46
C SER A 1188 33.08 -40.38 -3.81
N ASP A 1189 31.75 -40.16 -3.87
CA ASP A 1189 30.86 -40.12 -5.07
C ASP A 1189 30.83 -41.30 -6.07
N ALA A 1190 29.72 -41.65 -6.76
CA ALA A 1190 28.27 -41.34 -6.64
C ALA A 1190 27.45 -42.35 -7.50
N ALA A 1191 26.11 -42.36 -7.39
CA ALA A 1191 25.20 -43.12 -8.27
C ALA A 1191 23.78 -42.47 -8.36
N GLU A 1192 23.07 -42.72 -9.46
CA GLU A 1192 21.89 -41.99 -9.96
C GLU A 1192 21.06 -43.03 -10.81
N ILE A 1193 19.73 -43.19 -10.78
CA ILE A 1193 18.63 -42.40 -11.43
C ILE A 1193 17.27 -43.14 -11.20
N ASN A 1194 16.16 -42.42 -10.94
CA ASN A 1194 14.70 -42.76 -11.11
C ASN A 1194 14.07 -44.00 -10.39
N TYR A 1195 12.76 -44.07 -10.04
CA TYR A 1195 11.53 -43.23 -10.14
C TYR A 1195 10.39 -43.87 -9.26
N SER A 1196 9.17 -43.34 -9.00
CA SER A 1196 8.47 -42.03 -9.24
C SER A 1196 7.08 -41.95 -8.56
N ALA A 1197 6.66 -40.73 -8.18
CA ALA A 1197 5.30 -40.15 -8.21
C ALA A 1197 4.20 -40.48 -7.14
N ILE A 1198 3.32 -39.47 -6.92
CA ILE A 1198 2.19 -39.32 -5.97
C ILE A 1198 2.65 -39.16 -4.50
N GLY A 1199 2.19 -38.18 -3.68
CA GLY A 1199 1.32 -36.99 -3.87
C GLY A 1199 1.22 -36.16 -2.56
N SER A 1200 0.91 -34.85 -2.63
CA SER A 1200 0.93 -33.83 -1.53
C SER A 1200 -0.37 -33.80 -0.67
N PRO A 1201 -0.55 -32.94 0.39
CA PRO A 1201 0.31 -31.86 0.94
C PRO A 1201 0.41 -31.75 2.51
N SER A 1202 0.99 -30.62 3.01
CA SER A 1202 0.87 -29.96 4.35
C SER A 1202 2.02 -30.08 5.42
N PHE A 1203 2.05 -29.08 6.34
CA PHE A 1203 2.96 -28.60 7.43
C PHE A 1203 3.89 -29.59 8.23
N ALA A 1204 4.89 -29.20 9.08
CA ALA A 1204 5.80 -28.02 9.22
C ALA A 1204 6.85 -28.22 10.38
N ILE A 1205 7.90 -27.35 10.46
CA ILE A 1205 8.87 -27.09 11.59
C ILE A 1205 9.84 -28.26 11.95
N ASP A 1206 11.18 -28.17 12.12
CA ASP A 1206 12.22 -27.21 12.66
C ASP A 1206 12.51 -27.32 14.18
N GLU A 1207 13.71 -27.02 14.73
CA GLU A 1207 14.94 -26.41 14.19
C GLU A 1207 16.22 -27.06 14.81
N LEU A 1208 17.44 -26.81 14.29
CA LEU A 1208 18.68 -27.42 14.83
C LEU A 1208 20.01 -26.64 14.60
N ARG A 1209 20.76 -26.42 15.71
CA ARG A 1209 22.24 -26.24 15.86
C ARG A 1209 22.87 -24.83 15.94
N THR A 1210 23.39 -24.56 17.15
CA THR A 1210 24.74 -24.04 17.45
C THR A 1210 25.21 -22.66 16.96
N SER A 1211 25.62 -21.82 17.91
CA SER A 1211 26.92 -21.12 17.84
C SER A 1211 27.51 -20.87 19.24
N VAL A 1212 28.81 -20.55 19.33
CA VAL A 1212 29.53 -20.27 20.59
C VAL A 1212 30.14 -18.88 20.52
N SER A 1213 29.93 -18.06 21.54
CA SER A 1213 30.53 -16.71 21.63
C SER A 1213 31.88 -16.71 22.36
N ILE A 1214 32.85 -15.99 21.81
CA ILE A 1214 34.15 -15.68 22.43
C ILE A 1214 34.41 -14.16 22.34
N PHE A 1215 35.14 -13.62 23.31
CA PHE A 1215 35.32 -12.20 23.58
C PHE A 1215 36.14 -11.39 22.55
N ALA A 1216 35.60 -10.21 22.22
CA ALA A 1216 36.26 -8.88 22.24
C ALA A 1216 37.17 -8.38 21.08
N LEU A 1217 37.16 -7.03 20.98
CA LEU A 1217 38.18 -6.10 20.46
C LEU A 1217 38.53 -6.11 18.95
N CYS A 1218 37.98 -5.11 18.23
CA CYS A 1218 38.79 -3.97 17.79
C CYS A 1218 37.92 -2.71 17.53
N GLN A 1219 38.55 -1.63 17.06
CA GLN A 1219 37.91 -0.32 16.78
C GLN A 1219 37.46 -0.18 15.32
N ALA A 1220 36.81 0.96 15.05
CA ALA A 1220 36.69 1.60 13.74
C ALA A 1220 38.04 1.78 13.02
#